data_AF-A0A1B2ECN2-F1
#
_entry.id   AF-A0A1B2ECN2-F1
#
_cell.length_a   1.000
_cell.length_b   1.000
_cell.length_c   1.000
_cell.angle_alpha   90.00
_cell.angle_beta   90.00
_cell.angle_gamma   90.00
#
_symmetry.space_group_name_H-M   'P 1'
#
loop_
_entity.id
_entity.type
_entity.pdbx_description
1 polymer ?
#
loop_
_entity_poly.entity_id
_entity_poly.type
_entity_poly.pdbx_seq_one_letter_code
_entity_poly.pdbx_strand_id
1 'polypeptide(L)'
;MLLIRSDLDFILAQILSSEAHTPIGDPSLPFGIRTVSGAGNSIVTGHYDYGAADHIFPRLTDPEFRIAENGTSYGQASGMVMDSQPRTISNLIVDQNGKTNPAALAADGDGDGLIGNVAPDANAAPFNQWFTLFGQFFDHGLDLVNKGKSGAVLIPLQPDDPLYVAGSKENFMVLTRATNQPGPDGKVGTADDIHEQTNQTTPFIDQNQTYTSHPSHQVFLREYVLDASGKPVATGALLDHAGGGLPTWGDIKAQARTMLGIDLADEDVTSIPLLATDEYGQFIRGPNGFAQLVLPGKDGRAGTDDDVLVEGNPSAPIDTTGAAHTGHAFLDDIAHDAVPTGKVADGDIEVSLANLDGSDTTGNYDNELLDAHFITGDGRGNENIGLTAVHHIFHAEHNRLLGEIKDVIRAELPADPAFAAQWLRPGADVTDGIQESEWNGERLFQAARFGTEMQYQHLVFENFARRIQPNIDEFEAHDVTIDPAIAAEFAHTVYRFGHSLLRETVDRIDADGNVVDADPGTAGDQQLSLVSAFLNPVAYAQQGISGNAAAEIVRGATNQQGNEIDEFVTGALRNSVLGLPLDLAAINLARGRDTGIPFLNTVREKFFDGTGDSDLKPYENWTEFGGNIRHPESLINFIAAYGGHPLLAAATTTAEKREAAMEIVLGRSDDSATPENESTGPDTDFLNGTGEFAGRETGVDEIDLWIGGLAEKPLASGGLLGSTFNFVFETQMEKLQNGDRFYYLSRLEGTNFLTQLEGTSFSELVMRNTGAKHLPFDVFSVPDFTIEANDPSTYQTGDAGGVVQRDGWIYYSGNSHVVMGGTELTDRMQAGDGDDTLWGDGGNDVLVAGLGNDALIGDDGNDRMSGQDGDDFFKGGGGDDSMEGGRGDDLLVGLEGRDRISAGAGDDEAFGGLDNDHIDGGSGDDDLLGNEGDDWIKGGAGNDHLTGDNGNPFGGPLADFDTAVFSGRFHNYTIRHNADGTLTVTDETGKDGTDTLVNIEKMQFSDRSVLVDDGLAFKGGTAPDAVSLDPATQASAADLGSVVSGSDDGQSPHDAVSDGGVAHDLSHADSNPQPLSFSQGDVILV
;
A
#
# COMPACT_ATOMS: atom_id res chain seq x y z
N MET A 1 -8.21 8.43 14.71
CA MET A 1 -7.64 9.69 14.21
C MET A 1 -8.66 10.80 14.34
N LEU A 2 -8.35 11.78 15.18
CA LEU A 2 -9.17 12.94 15.49
C LEU A 2 -8.40 14.23 15.12
N LEU A 3 -8.91 14.99 14.15
CA LEU A 3 -8.42 16.33 13.85
C LEU A 3 -9.05 17.34 14.81
N ILE A 4 -8.24 18.22 15.36
CA ILE A 4 -8.69 19.31 16.23
C ILE A 4 -8.56 20.66 15.55
N ARG A 5 -8.98 21.73 16.24
CA ARG A 5 -8.95 23.09 15.71
C ARG A 5 -7.54 23.53 15.27
N SER A 6 -6.51 23.22 16.05
CA SER A 6 -5.12 23.61 15.73
C SER A 6 -4.65 22.98 14.43
N ASP A 7 -4.98 21.70 14.19
CA ASP A 7 -4.72 21.01 12.92
C ASP A 7 -5.41 21.72 11.76
N LEU A 8 -6.68 22.11 11.92
CA LEU A 8 -7.42 22.83 10.88
C LEU A 8 -6.86 24.23 10.61
N ASP A 9 -6.43 24.96 11.63
CA ASP A 9 -5.76 26.26 11.46
C ASP A 9 -4.44 26.08 10.69
N PHE A 10 -3.66 25.03 11.00
CA PHE A 10 -2.44 24.66 10.28
C PHE A 10 -2.73 24.31 8.80
N ILE A 11 -3.65 23.38 8.53
CA ILE A 11 -4.02 22.96 7.18
C ILE A 11 -4.53 24.15 6.36
N LEU A 12 -5.39 25.00 6.95
CA LEU A 12 -5.92 26.19 6.29
C LEU A 12 -4.81 27.18 5.94
N ALA A 13 -3.80 27.35 6.78
CA ALA A 13 -2.65 28.19 6.48
C ALA A 13 -1.89 27.70 5.23
N GLN A 14 -1.73 26.37 5.08
CA GLN A 14 -1.13 25.78 3.89
C GLN A 14 -1.97 26.08 2.63
N ILE A 15 -3.29 25.89 2.72
CA ILE A 15 -4.23 26.15 1.62
C ILE A 15 -4.19 27.63 1.21
N LEU A 16 -4.32 28.55 2.17
CA LEU A 16 -4.31 29.99 1.91
C LEU A 16 -2.97 30.48 1.33
N SER A 17 -1.85 29.87 1.75
CA SER A 17 -0.53 30.17 1.21
C SER A 17 -0.45 29.84 -0.29
N SER A 18 -0.96 28.66 -0.68
CA SER A 18 -1.05 28.21 -2.07
C SER A 18 -2.02 29.04 -2.90
N GLU A 19 -3.23 29.33 -2.40
CA GLU A 19 -4.20 30.23 -3.07
C GLU A 19 -3.61 31.62 -3.37
N ALA A 20 -2.73 32.11 -2.49
CA ALA A 20 -2.07 33.41 -2.64
C ALA A 20 -0.79 33.35 -3.49
N HIS A 21 -0.33 32.17 -3.90
CA HIS A 21 0.98 31.91 -4.51
C HIS A 21 2.11 32.56 -3.72
N THR A 22 2.11 32.37 -2.40
CA THR A 22 3.09 32.98 -1.50
C THR A 22 4.48 32.42 -1.80
N PRO A 23 5.51 33.27 -2.03
CA PRO A 23 6.87 32.78 -2.26
C PRO A 23 7.41 32.05 -1.03
N ILE A 24 7.89 30.82 -1.23
CA ILE A 24 8.55 30.03 -0.20
C ILE A 24 10.02 30.46 -0.15
N GLY A 25 10.46 30.93 1.01
CA GLY A 25 11.79 31.52 1.20
C GLY A 25 12.91 30.49 1.35
N ASP A 26 12.59 29.32 1.91
CA ASP A 26 13.49 28.19 2.10
C ASP A 26 12.92 26.96 1.37
N PRO A 27 13.61 26.43 0.34
CA PRO A 27 13.12 25.31 -0.44
C PRO A 27 13.01 23.98 0.32
N SER A 28 13.60 23.85 1.52
CA SER A 28 13.45 22.64 2.32
C SER A 28 12.11 22.57 3.06
N LEU A 29 11.40 23.70 3.19
CA LEU A 29 10.22 23.77 4.05
C LEU A 29 8.95 23.23 3.35
N PRO A 30 8.10 22.45 4.05
CA PRO A 30 6.95 21.75 3.50
C PRO A 30 5.71 22.64 3.27
N PHE A 31 5.92 23.93 2.95
CA PHE A 31 4.84 24.90 2.81
C PHE A 31 3.94 24.68 1.59
N GLY A 32 2.64 24.82 1.78
CA GLY A 32 1.60 24.76 0.75
C GLY A 32 0.94 23.39 0.59
N ILE A 33 0.12 23.27 -0.45
CA ILE A 33 -0.53 22.02 -0.87
C ILE A 33 0.07 21.49 -2.16
N ARG A 34 0.04 20.16 -2.34
CA ARG A 34 0.58 19.47 -3.52
C ARG A 34 -0.30 19.76 -4.75
N THR A 35 0.33 20.03 -5.88
CA THR A 35 -0.37 20.12 -7.17
C THR A 35 -0.83 18.72 -7.62
N VAL A 36 -1.85 18.61 -8.46
CA VAL A 36 -2.33 17.29 -8.93
C VAL A 36 -1.29 16.58 -9.78
N SER A 37 -0.46 17.31 -10.52
CA SER A 37 0.60 16.74 -11.37
C SER A 37 1.93 16.51 -10.65
N GLY A 38 2.02 16.78 -9.35
CA GLY A 38 3.27 16.68 -8.56
C GLY A 38 4.29 17.79 -8.84
N ALA A 39 4.09 18.59 -9.89
CA ALA A 39 4.97 19.71 -10.24
C ALA A 39 5.03 20.77 -9.12
N GLY A 40 6.19 21.39 -8.94
CA GLY A 40 6.43 22.33 -7.84
C GLY A 40 6.64 21.67 -6.48
N ASN A 41 6.80 20.34 -6.41
CA ASN A 41 7.36 19.69 -5.24
C ASN A 41 8.74 20.27 -4.93
N SER A 42 9.68 20.29 -5.88
CA SER A 42 10.88 21.10 -5.75
C SER A 42 10.66 22.51 -6.27
N ILE A 43 11.02 23.51 -5.46
CA ILE A 43 10.96 24.93 -5.85
C ILE A 43 12.35 25.48 -6.21
N VAL A 44 13.37 24.62 -6.25
CA VAL A 44 14.72 24.98 -6.70
C VAL A 44 14.69 25.29 -8.19
N THR A 45 15.39 26.36 -8.59
CA THR A 45 15.41 26.78 -10.00
C THR A 45 15.95 25.66 -10.90
N GLY A 46 15.10 25.17 -11.82
CA GLY A 46 15.42 24.10 -12.75
C GLY A 46 14.96 22.71 -12.32
N HIS A 47 14.42 22.55 -11.10
CA HIS A 47 13.93 21.28 -10.56
C HIS A 47 12.39 21.25 -10.41
N TYR A 48 11.67 22.22 -10.97
CA TYR A 48 10.21 22.34 -10.80
C TYR A 48 9.45 21.07 -11.19
N ASP A 49 9.98 20.33 -12.16
CA ASP A 49 9.38 19.09 -12.69
C ASP A 49 9.95 17.81 -12.04
N TYR A 50 10.79 17.94 -11.00
CA TYR A 50 11.32 16.76 -10.27
C TYR A 50 10.16 16.01 -9.65
N GLY A 51 10.04 14.74 -10.01
CA GLY A 51 8.91 13.90 -9.65
C GLY A 51 7.55 14.39 -10.16
N ALA A 52 7.46 15.15 -11.26
CA ALA A 52 6.15 15.44 -11.86
C ALA A 52 5.65 14.29 -12.75
N ALA A 53 4.33 14.12 -12.83
CA ALA A 53 3.68 13.24 -13.79
C ALA A 53 3.93 13.69 -15.25
N ASP A 54 3.78 12.77 -16.20
CA ASP A 54 4.02 12.97 -17.63
C ASP A 54 5.50 13.30 -17.98
N HIS A 55 6.45 12.86 -17.15
CA HIS A 55 7.89 12.95 -17.37
C HIS A 55 8.54 11.58 -17.66
N ILE A 56 9.76 11.60 -18.20
CA ILE A 56 10.48 10.38 -18.59
C ILE A 56 11.00 9.65 -17.35
N PHE A 57 10.95 8.31 -17.35
CA PHE A 57 11.61 7.48 -16.34
C PHE A 57 13.14 7.73 -16.35
N PRO A 58 13.76 8.24 -15.28
CA PRO A 58 15.22 8.22 -15.15
C PRO A 58 15.75 6.78 -15.18
N ARG A 59 17.05 6.61 -15.46
CA ARG A 59 17.68 5.29 -15.53
C ARG A 59 18.84 5.17 -14.55
N LEU A 60 18.96 4.00 -13.91
CA LEU A 60 20.11 3.63 -13.10
C LEU A 60 21.26 3.09 -13.97
N THR A 61 20.92 2.53 -15.13
CA THR A 61 21.84 1.87 -16.06
C THR A 61 21.67 2.39 -17.51
N ASP A 62 22.70 2.21 -18.33
CA ASP A 62 22.58 2.52 -19.77
C ASP A 62 21.67 1.47 -20.45
N PRO A 63 20.74 1.86 -21.33
CA PRO A 63 19.80 0.91 -21.92
C PRO A 63 20.49 -0.08 -22.87
N GLU A 64 20.06 -1.34 -22.81
CA GLU A 64 20.55 -2.43 -23.65
C GLU A 64 19.42 -3.06 -24.47
N PHE A 65 19.49 -2.93 -25.81
CA PHE A 65 18.51 -3.48 -26.72
C PHE A 65 19.02 -4.70 -27.48
N ARG A 66 18.23 -5.78 -27.44
CA ARG A 66 18.65 -7.10 -27.90
C ARG A 66 18.18 -7.38 -29.34
N ILE A 67 18.93 -8.23 -30.04
CA ILE A 67 18.48 -8.80 -31.32
C ILE A 67 17.43 -9.87 -31.01
N ALA A 68 16.36 -9.88 -31.79
CA ALA A 68 15.26 -10.84 -31.66
C ALA A 68 15.20 -11.76 -32.88
N GLU A 69 14.23 -12.66 -32.91
CA GLU A 69 14.09 -13.66 -33.97
C GLU A 69 13.66 -13.01 -35.30
N ASN A 70 13.78 -13.78 -36.38
CA ASN A 70 13.38 -13.38 -37.74
C ASN A 70 14.00 -12.06 -38.24
N GLY A 71 15.16 -11.66 -37.70
CA GLY A 71 15.86 -10.43 -38.07
C GLY A 71 15.22 -9.16 -37.51
N THR A 72 14.33 -9.29 -36.53
CA THR A 72 13.79 -8.18 -35.74
C THR A 72 14.70 -7.84 -34.56
N SER A 73 14.45 -6.73 -33.87
CA SER A 73 15.22 -6.33 -32.69
C SER A 73 14.39 -5.36 -31.83
N TYR A 74 14.57 -5.46 -30.51
CA TYR A 74 14.01 -4.49 -29.57
C TYR A 74 14.56 -3.07 -29.80
N GLY A 75 15.75 -2.93 -30.40
CA GLY A 75 16.34 -1.64 -30.76
C GLY A 75 15.68 -0.95 -31.96
N GLN A 76 14.68 -1.56 -32.58
CA GLN A 76 13.85 -0.89 -33.57
C GLN A 76 12.96 0.13 -32.86
N ALA A 77 12.94 1.38 -33.32
CA ALA A 77 12.13 2.45 -32.73
C ALA A 77 10.62 2.26 -32.95
N SER A 78 10.25 1.55 -34.03
CA SER A 78 8.86 1.23 -34.36
C SER A 78 8.74 -0.10 -35.11
N GLY A 79 7.55 -0.72 -35.03
CA GLY A 79 7.20 -1.92 -35.79
C GLY A 79 7.11 -3.18 -34.94
N MET A 80 7.06 -4.34 -35.62
CA MET A 80 6.88 -5.64 -34.96
C MET A 80 8.23 -6.26 -34.56
N VAL A 81 8.34 -6.72 -33.32
CA VAL A 81 9.41 -7.58 -32.83
C VAL A 81 8.87 -9.01 -32.74
N MET A 82 9.67 -10.01 -33.10
CA MET A 82 9.30 -11.43 -32.96
C MET A 82 10.29 -12.11 -32.03
N ASP A 83 9.83 -12.62 -30.89
CA ASP A 83 10.69 -13.24 -29.90
C ASP A 83 9.94 -14.33 -29.10
N SER A 84 10.25 -15.60 -29.35
CA SER A 84 9.65 -16.73 -28.64
C SER A 84 10.32 -17.06 -27.30
N GLN A 85 11.48 -16.45 -27.00
CA GLN A 85 12.24 -16.75 -25.80
C GLN A 85 11.50 -16.43 -24.49
N PRO A 86 10.79 -15.30 -24.34
CA PRO A 86 10.09 -14.98 -23.09
C PRO A 86 9.16 -16.10 -22.62
N ARG A 87 8.37 -16.71 -23.52
CA ARG A 87 7.50 -17.84 -23.17
C ARG A 87 8.28 -19.13 -22.90
N THR A 88 9.39 -19.36 -23.60
CA THR A 88 10.25 -20.52 -23.35
C THR A 88 10.91 -20.45 -21.97
N ILE A 89 11.43 -19.28 -21.59
CA ILE A 89 12.00 -18.98 -20.27
C ILE A 89 10.93 -19.20 -19.20
N SER A 90 9.76 -18.60 -19.42
CA SER A 90 8.60 -18.78 -18.57
C SER A 90 8.31 -20.28 -18.35
N ASN A 91 8.15 -21.09 -19.41
CA ASN A 91 7.79 -22.53 -19.29
C ASN A 91 8.86 -23.37 -18.57
N LEU A 92 10.12 -22.94 -18.61
CA LEU A 92 11.21 -23.64 -17.99
C LEU A 92 11.35 -23.30 -16.51
N ILE A 93 11.27 -22.01 -16.17
CA ILE A 93 11.61 -21.47 -14.85
C ILE A 93 10.36 -21.18 -14.01
N VAL A 94 9.42 -20.44 -14.57
CA VAL A 94 8.41 -19.69 -13.81
C VAL A 94 7.16 -20.51 -13.45
N ASP A 95 7.01 -21.70 -14.03
CA ASP A 95 5.84 -22.54 -13.78
C ASP A 95 5.79 -23.06 -12.33
N GLN A 96 4.82 -22.60 -11.53
CA GLN A 96 4.61 -23.05 -10.15
C GLN A 96 4.09 -24.51 -10.06
N ASN A 97 3.60 -25.09 -11.17
CA ASN A 97 3.02 -26.42 -11.13
C ASN A 97 4.09 -27.51 -10.95
N GLY A 98 4.14 -28.12 -9.76
CA GLY A 98 5.08 -29.20 -9.43
C GLY A 98 5.02 -30.45 -10.32
N LYS A 99 3.96 -30.63 -11.13
CA LYS A 99 3.88 -31.74 -12.10
C LYS A 99 4.70 -31.48 -13.37
N THR A 100 4.94 -30.22 -13.71
CA THR A 100 5.62 -29.78 -14.93
C THR A 100 6.95 -29.10 -14.64
N ASN A 101 7.15 -28.62 -13.41
CA ASN A 101 8.39 -28.03 -12.92
C ASN A 101 8.90 -28.73 -11.65
N PRO A 102 9.98 -29.55 -11.75
CA PRO A 102 10.55 -30.23 -10.59
C PRO A 102 11.14 -29.30 -9.52
N ALA A 103 11.54 -28.07 -9.87
CA ALA A 103 12.03 -27.11 -8.90
C ALA A 103 10.88 -26.55 -8.05
N ALA A 104 9.75 -26.21 -8.68
CA ALA A 104 8.53 -25.82 -7.96
C ALA A 104 8.03 -26.94 -7.04
N LEU A 105 8.11 -28.21 -7.48
CA LEU A 105 7.79 -29.37 -6.63
C LEU A 105 8.74 -29.50 -5.42
N ALA A 106 9.98 -29.05 -5.54
CA ALA A 106 10.94 -29.09 -4.43
C ALA A 106 10.69 -27.95 -3.43
N ALA A 107 10.24 -26.80 -3.91
CA ALA A 107 9.84 -25.65 -3.10
C ALA A 107 8.49 -25.86 -2.39
N ASP A 108 7.54 -26.55 -3.03
CA ASP A 108 6.26 -26.99 -2.47
C ASP A 108 6.48 -28.20 -1.53
N GLY A 109 6.89 -27.91 -0.30
CA GLY A 109 7.36 -28.91 0.66
C GLY A 109 6.32 -29.94 1.13
N ASP A 110 5.03 -29.62 1.05
CA ASP A 110 3.92 -30.51 1.44
C ASP A 110 3.10 -31.05 0.24
N GLY A 111 3.29 -30.48 -0.95
CA GLY A 111 2.69 -30.92 -2.20
C GLY A 111 1.26 -30.46 -2.39
N ASP A 112 0.83 -29.40 -1.71
CA ASP A 112 -0.52 -28.84 -1.79
C ASP A 112 -0.71 -27.88 -2.99
N GLY A 113 0.39 -27.50 -3.65
CA GLY A 113 0.41 -26.58 -4.78
C GLY A 113 0.61 -25.11 -4.41
N LEU A 114 0.80 -24.79 -3.13
CA LEU A 114 1.15 -23.48 -2.60
C LEU A 114 2.65 -23.42 -2.31
N ILE A 115 3.31 -22.35 -2.77
CA ILE A 115 4.67 -22.02 -2.33
C ILE A 115 4.51 -20.79 -1.44
N GLY A 116 4.17 -21.06 -0.18
CA GLY A 116 3.85 -20.02 0.79
C GLY A 116 5.10 -19.22 1.15
N ASN A 117 4.92 -17.92 1.36
CA ASN A 117 6.00 -17.07 1.81
C ASN A 117 6.45 -17.42 3.23
N VAL A 118 7.76 -17.32 3.47
CA VAL A 118 8.34 -17.54 4.79
C VAL A 118 8.94 -16.24 5.30
N ALA A 119 8.61 -15.86 6.53
CA ALA A 119 9.22 -14.68 7.15
C ALA A 119 10.74 -14.87 7.27
N PRO A 120 11.56 -13.85 6.97
CA PRO A 120 13.01 -13.91 7.14
C PRO A 120 13.43 -14.17 8.59
N ASP A 121 12.67 -13.64 9.55
CA ASP A 121 12.74 -14.01 10.96
C ASP A 121 11.88 -15.24 11.23
N ALA A 122 12.47 -16.27 11.83
CA ALA A 122 11.81 -17.54 12.12
C ALA A 122 10.70 -17.44 13.17
N ASN A 123 10.64 -16.33 13.92
CA ASN A 123 9.61 -16.08 14.91
C ASN A 123 8.49 -15.16 14.39
N ALA A 124 8.61 -14.58 13.19
CA ALA A 124 7.61 -13.66 12.66
C ALA A 124 6.56 -14.37 11.79
N ALA A 125 5.34 -13.83 11.76
CA ALA A 125 4.26 -14.33 10.93
C ALA A 125 4.50 -14.07 9.42
N PRO A 126 4.09 -15.00 8.53
CA PRO A 126 4.13 -14.75 7.10
C PRO A 126 3.17 -13.61 6.71
N PHE A 127 3.48 -12.89 5.65
CA PHE A 127 2.52 -11.98 5.02
C PHE A 127 1.32 -12.68 4.38
N ASN A 128 0.22 -11.95 4.26
CA ASN A 128 -1.05 -12.39 3.72
C ASN A 128 -1.33 -11.85 2.29
N GLN A 129 -2.46 -12.22 1.68
CA GLN A 129 -2.82 -11.75 0.34
C GLN A 129 -3.14 -10.24 0.32
N TRP A 130 -3.56 -9.65 1.44
CA TRP A 130 -3.80 -8.21 1.53
C TRP A 130 -2.53 -7.39 1.29
N PHE A 131 -1.38 -7.88 1.76
CA PHE A 131 -0.06 -7.31 1.44
C PHE A 131 0.19 -7.23 -0.07
N THR A 132 -0.22 -8.25 -0.81
CA THR A 132 -0.05 -8.31 -2.28
C THR A 132 -0.97 -7.30 -2.98
N LEU A 133 -2.24 -7.25 -2.58
CA LEU A 133 -3.23 -6.34 -3.16
C LEU A 133 -2.89 -4.87 -2.88
N PHE A 134 -2.44 -4.56 -1.66
CA PHE A 134 -1.93 -3.24 -1.34
C PHE A 134 -0.63 -2.91 -2.09
N GLY A 135 0.27 -3.88 -2.25
CA GLY A 135 1.51 -3.70 -3.02
C GLY A 135 1.24 -3.34 -4.49
N GLN A 136 0.20 -3.92 -5.09
CA GLN A 136 -0.28 -3.53 -6.43
C GLN A 136 -0.86 -2.11 -6.43
N PHE A 137 -1.69 -1.77 -5.45
CA PHE A 137 -2.18 -0.39 -5.29
C PHE A 137 -1.03 0.60 -5.16
N PHE A 138 0.02 0.28 -4.40
CA PHE A 138 1.20 1.12 -4.24
C PHE A 138 1.94 1.31 -5.57
N ASP A 139 2.23 0.24 -6.33
CA ASP A 139 2.81 0.32 -7.69
C ASP A 139 2.05 1.28 -8.59
N HIS A 140 0.73 1.19 -8.59
CA HIS A 140 -0.12 2.00 -9.45
C HIS A 140 -0.01 3.49 -9.13
N GLY A 141 0.36 3.82 -7.88
CA GLY A 141 0.65 5.18 -7.45
C GLY A 141 2.04 5.67 -7.78
N LEU A 142 2.94 4.81 -8.25
CA LEU A 142 4.31 5.18 -8.55
C LEU A 142 4.52 5.30 -10.06
N ASP A 143 3.97 4.36 -10.83
CA ASP A 143 4.13 4.40 -12.27
C ASP A 143 2.98 3.86 -13.12
N LEU A 144 2.92 4.43 -14.32
CA LEU A 144 2.10 3.99 -15.44
C LEU A 144 2.77 4.36 -16.75
N VAL A 145 3.17 3.34 -17.53
CA VAL A 145 3.82 3.55 -18.82
C VAL A 145 2.81 3.67 -19.96
N ASN A 146 2.94 4.73 -20.77
CA ASN A 146 2.16 4.89 -22.00
C ASN A 146 2.43 3.74 -22.99
N LYS A 147 1.37 3.19 -23.61
CA LYS A 147 1.49 2.08 -24.59
C LYS A 147 0.98 2.47 -25.98
N GLY A 148 1.55 1.82 -26.99
CA GLY A 148 1.15 1.98 -28.39
C GLY A 148 2.06 2.88 -29.20
N LYS A 149 1.73 3.06 -30.47
CA LYS A 149 2.47 3.86 -31.48
C LYS A 149 3.89 3.35 -31.81
N SER A 150 4.55 2.57 -30.95
CA SER A 150 5.86 1.94 -31.19
C SER A 150 5.79 0.54 -31.82
N GLY A 151 4.58 0.02 -32.07
CA GLY A 151 4.35 -1.35 -32.57
C GLY A 151 4.12 -2.37 -31.46
N ALA A 152 4.47 -3.63 -31.71
CA ALA A 152 4.18 -4.73 -30.79
C ALA A 152 5.26 -5.82 -30.81
N VAL A 153 5.39 -6.56 -29.71
CA VAL A 153 6.19 -7.79 -29.63
C VAL A 153 5.25 -8.97 -29.83
N LEU A 154 5.53 -9.81 -30.83
CA LEU A 154 4.89 -11.11 -31.00
C LEU A 154 5.75 -12.15 -30.29
N ILE A 155 5.12 -12.98 -29.46
CA ILE A 155 5.76 -14.07 -28.74
C ILE A 155 5.18 -15.39 -29.26
N PRO A 156 5.80 -16.02 -30.29
CA PRO A 156 5.28 -17.26 -30.87
C PRO A 156 5.25 -18.40 -29.87
N LEU A 157 4.14 -19.17 -29.85
CA LEU A 157 4.02 -20.39 -29.06
C LEU A 157 4.70 -21.57 -29.79
N GLN A 158 5.53 -22.32 -29.07
CA GLN A 158 6.17 -23.52 -29.60
C GLN A 158 5.19 -24.70 -29.62
N PRO A 159 5.36 -25.71 -30.50
CA PRO A 159 4.45 -26.84 -30.60
C PRO A 159 4.28 -27.69 -29.32
N ASP A 160 5.23 -27.61 -28.38
CA ASP A 160 5.21 -28.26 -27.08
C ASP A 160 4.68 -27.36 -25.94
N ASP A 161 4.27 -26.13 -26.24
CA ASP A 161 3.65 -25.22 -25.27
C ASP A 161 2.23 -25.69 -24.87
N PRO A 162 1.85 -25.65 -23.58
CA PRO A 162 0.51 -26.02 -23.14
C PRO A 162 -0.63 -25.22 -23.80
N LEU A 163 -0.39 -23.98 -24.21
CA LEU A 163 -1.36 -23.12 -24.87
C LEU A 163 -1.38 -23.30 -26.40
N TYR A 164 -0.47 -24.10 -26.96
CA TYR A 164 -0.38 -24.31 -28.39
C TYR A 164 -1.54 -25.18 -28.92
N VAL A 165 -2.23 -24.66 -29.94
CA VAL A 165 -3.31 -25.37 -30.63
C VAL A 165 -2.89 -25.68 -32.06
N ALA A 166 -2.68 -26.96 -32.38
CA ALA A 166 -2.20 -27.39 -33.68
C ALA A 166 -3.05 -26.87 -34.86
N GLY A 167 -2.42 -26.10 -35.74
CA GLY A 167 -3.07 -25.50 -36.91
C GLY A 167 -3.84 -24.19 -36.63
N SER A 168 -3.90 -23.73 -35.38
CA SER A 168 -4.42 -22.40 -35.04
C SER A 168 -3.53 -21.31 -35.63
N LYS A 169 -4.15 -20.19 -36.02
CA LYS A 169 -3.46 -18.97 -36.44
C LYS A 169 -3.07 -18.09 -35.26
N GLU A 170 -3.60 -18.38 -34.07
CA GLU A 170 -3.42 -17.63 -32.82
C GLU A 170 -2.34 -18.23 -31.92
N ASN A 171 -1.40 -19.01 -32.48
CA ASN A 171 -0.29 -19.61 -31.73
C ASN A 171 0.82 -18.57 -31.44
N PHE A 172 0.45 -17.44 -30.85
CA PHE A 172 1.35 -16.39 -30.38
C PHE A 172 0.64 -15.54 -29.33
N MET A 173 1.43 -14.91 -28.45
CA MET A 173 0.98 -13.82 -27.59
C MET A 173 1.45 -12.48 -28.15
N VAL A 174 0.86 -11.38 -27.70
CA VAL A 174 1.21 -10.02 -28.13
C VAL A 174 1.42 -9.13 -26.92
N LEU A 175 2.50 -8.35 -26.95
CA LEU A 175 2.71 -7.22 -26.05
C LEU A 175 2.72 -5.92 -26.87
N THR A 176 1.85 -4.98 -26.54
CA THR A 176 1.94 -3.62 -27.10
C THR A 176 3.16 -2.91 -26.53
N ARG A 177 4.03 -2.41 -27.42
CA ARG A 177 5.28 -1.76 -27.02
C ARG A 177 5.02 -0.42 -26.34
N ALA A 178 5.91 -0.06 -25.42
CA ALA A 178 5.85 1.20 -24.72
C ALA A 178 6.04 2.36 -25.71
N THR A 179 5.35 3.47 -25.46
CA THR A 179 5.35 4.64 -26.34
C THR A 179 6.68 5.36 -26.19
N ASN A 180 7.42 5.45 -27.30
CA ASN A 180 8.68 6.19 -27.35
C ASN A 180 8.45 7.70 -27.46
N GLN A 181 9.46 8.49 -27.11
CA GLN A 181 9.44 9.94 -27.34
C GLN A 181 9.59 10.27 -28.83
N PRO A 182 8.94 11.33 -29.32
CA PRO A 182 9.08 11.74 -30.72
C PRO A 182 10.52 12.15 -31.04
N GLY A 183 10.98 11.73 -32.22
CA GLY A 183 12.28 12.09 -32.75
C GLY A 183 12.37 13.53 -33.29
N PRO A 184 13.46 13.88 -34.01
CA PRO A 184 13.61 15.14 -34.71
C PRO A 184 12.46 15.53 -35.65
N ASP A 185 11.66 14.58 -36.14
CA ASP A 185 10.49 14.86 -36.99
C ASP A 185 9.22 15.28 -36.22
N GLY A 186 9.25 15.16 -34.88
CA GLY A 186 8.15 15.52 -33.97
C GLY A 186 6.97 14.55 -34.01
N LYS A 187 7.14 13.33 -34.50
CA LYS A 187 6.12 12.28 -34.56
C LYS A 187 6.58 11.06 -33.77
N VAL A 188 5.61 10.32 -33.25
CA VAL A 188 5.82 9.03 -32.60
C VAL A 188 5.43 7.93 -33.58
N GLY A 189 6.11 6.80 -33.49
CA GLY A 189 5.97 5.64 -34.37
C GLY A 189 6.82 5.72 -35.63
N THR A 190 7.88 6.53 -35.64
CA THR A 190 8.82 6.62 -36.76
C THR A 190 10.15 5.97 -36.41
N ALA A 191 11.10 5.99 -37.34
CA ALA A 191 12.39 5.32 -37.16
C ALA A 191 13.40 6.17 -36.36
N ASP A 192 13.07 7.43 -36.09
CA ASP A 192 13.88 8.40 -35.38
C ASP A 192 13.39 8.67 -33.95
N ASP A 193 12.35 7.97 -33.48
CA ASP A 193 11.89 8.04 -32.09
C ASP A 193 13.04 7.73 -31.13
N ILE A 194 12.97 8.38 -29.96
CA ILE A 194 13.93 8.19 -28.88
C ILE A 194 13.34 7.15 -27.93
N HIS A 195 14.08 6.07 -27.65
CA HIS A 195 13.69 4.98 -26.77
C HIS A 195 13.69 5.35 -25.29
N GLU A 196 12.85 6.32 -24.94
CA GLU A 196 12.55 6.71 -23.59
C GLU A 196 11.03 6.80 -23.44
N GLN A 197 10.54 6.39 -22.28
CA GLN A 197 9.12 6.26 -22.01
C GLN A 197 8.70 7.25 -20.92
N THR A 198 7.46 7.71 -21.01
CA THR A 198 6.87 8.63 -20.03
C THR A 198 6.12 7.85 -18.96
N ASN A 199 6.35 8.23 -17.70
CA ASN A 199 5.50 7.89 -16.57
C ASN A 199 4.31 8.85 -16.54
N GLN A 200 3.08 8.34 -16.57
CA GLN A 200 1.86 9.15 -16.47
C GLN A 200 1.51 9.50 -15.03
N THR A 201 2.07 8.78 -14.06
CA THR A 201 1.73 8.93 -12.65
C THR A 201 2.70 9.87 -11.95
N THR A 202 2.23 10.54 -10.89
CA THR A 202 3.13 11.22 -9.95
C THR A 202 3.86 10.16 -9.14
N PRO A 203 5.20 10.15 -9.11
CA PRO A 203 5.99 9.13 -8.42
C PRO A 203 5.93 9.25 -6.89
N PHE A 204 5.32 10.32 -6.36
CA PHE A 204 5.23 10.52 -4.92
C PHE A 204 4.25 9.54 -4.29
N ILE A 205 4.45 9.28 -3.00
CA ILE A 205 3.49 8.57 -2.17
C ILE A 205 2.36 9.56 -1.81
N ASP A 206 1.53 9.92 -2.78
CA ASP A 206 0.62 11.07 -2.72
C ASP A 206 -0.86 10.74 -3.00
N GLN A 207 -1.23 9.46 -2.93
CA GLN A 207 -2.60 8.99 -3.16
C GLN A 207 -3.17 9.38 -4.53
N ASN A 208 -2.34 9.55 -5.57
CA ASN A 208 -2.85 9.77 -6.93
C ASN A 208 -3.76 8.63 -7.44
N GLN A 209 -3.72 7.43 -6.86
CA GLN A 209 -4.65 6.35 -7.19
C GLN A 209 -6.10 6.69 -6.81
N THR A 210 -6.27 7.59 -5.84
CA THR A 210 -7.55 8.17 -5.43
C THR A 210 -7.78 9.54 -6.06
N TYR A 211 -6.74 10.38 -6.12
CA TYR A 211 -6.85 11.80 -6.50
C TYR A 211 -6.48 12.15 -7.93
N THR A 212 -5.87 11.21 -8.65
CA THR A 212 -5.25 11.29 -9.98
C THR A 212 -3.99 12.15 -10.11
N SER A 213 -3.29 11.99 -11.25
CA SER A 213 -2.09 12.73 -11.62
C SER A 213 -2.34 13.86 -12.64
N HIS A 214 -3.60 14.11 -13.01
CA HIS A 214 -3.96 15.20 -13.93
C HIS A 214 -5.16 16.05 -13.45
N PRO A 215 -5.02 17.39 -13.31
CA PRO A 215 -6.09 18.27 -12.79
C PRO A 215 -7.47 18.11 -13.46
N SER A 216 -7.50 17.92 -14.79
CA SER A 216 -8.75 17.69 -15.53
C SER A 216 -9.50 16.43 -15.07
N HIS A 217 -8.79 15.34 -14.80
CA HIS A 217 -9.41 14.11 -14.32
C HIS A 217 -9.99 14.32 -12.92
N GLN A 218 -9.27 15.03 -12.04
CA GLN A 218 -9.71 15.29 -10.67
C GLN A 218 -11.05 16.05 -10.62
N VAL A 219 -11.35 16.91 -11.61
CA VAL A 219 -12.66 17.56 -11.71
C VAL A 219 -13.79 16.54 -11.89
N PHE A 220 -13.58 15.43 -12.57
CA PHE A 220 -14.64 14.43 -12.78
C PHE A 220 -14.83 13.51 -11.57
N LEU A 221 -13.80 13.33 -10.75
CA LEU A 221 -13.83 12.50 -9.53
C LEU A 221 -14.55 13.16 -8.35
N ARG A 222 -14.72 14.49 -8.38
CA ARG A 222 -15.26 15.29 -7.27
C ARG A 222 -16.78 15.43 -7.34
N GLU A 223 -17.42 15.52 -6.18
CA GLU A 223 -18.85 15.78 -6.07
C GLU A 223 -19.18 17.28 -6.20
N TYR A 224 -20.20 17.58 -6.99
CA TYR A 224 -20.74 18.92 -7.21
C TYR A 224 -22.24 18.99 -6.95
N VAL A 225 -22.67 20.10 -6.37
CA VAL A 225 -24.08 20.48 -6.23
C VAL A 225 -24.33 21.84 -6.87
N LEU A 226 -25.58 22.11 -7.25
CA LEU A 226 -25.95 23.45 -7.71
C LEU A 226 -26.28 24.37 -6.53
N ASP A 227 -25.67 25.55 -6.51
CA ASP A 227 -26.03 26.60 -5.56
C ASP A 227 -27.41 27.21 -5.85
N ALA A 228 -27.86 28.14 -5.00
CA ALA A 228 -29.15 28.83 -5.18
C ALA A 228 -29.27 29.63 -6.51
N SER A 229 -28.15 29.89 -7.19
CA SER A 229 -28.12 30.54 -8.51
C SER A 229 -28.06 29.54 -9.66
N GLY A 230 -28.08 28.24 -9.39
CA GLY A 230 -27.98 27.17 -10.38
C GLY A 230 -26.58 26.93 -10.90
N LYS A 231 -25.53 27.30 -10.15
CA LYS A 231 -24.12 27.12 -10.54
C LYS A 231 -23.48 25.95 -9.78
N PRO A 232 -22.65 25.12 -10.44
CA PRO A 232 -21.99 23.99 -9.78
C PRO A 232 -20.94 24.46 -8.79
N VAL A 233 -20.97 23.91 -7.59
CA VAL A 233 -19.96 24.11 -6.54
C VAL A 233 -19.60 22.77 -5.92
N ALA A 234 -18.31 22.60 -5.64
CA ALA A 234 -17.81 21.40 -4.99
C ALA A 234 -18.39 21.29 -3.58
N THR A 235 -18.69 20.08 -3.13
CA THR A 235 -19.13 19.80 -1.75
C THR A 235 -17.94 19.56 -0.80
N GLY A 236 -16.77 19.31 -1.38
CA GLY A 236 -15.58 18.83 -0.68
C GLY A 236 -15.37 17.33 -0.79
N ALA A 237 -16.37 16.58 -1.26
CA ALA A 237 -16.32 15.11 -1.34
C ALA A 237 -15.77 14.61 -2.68
N LEU A 238 -15.27 13.38 -2.66
CA LEU A 238 -15.21 12.54 -3.86
C LEU A 238 -16.64 12.06 -4.18
N LEU A 239 -16.95 11.88 -5.47
CA LEU A 239 -18.27 11.43 -5.90
C LEU A 239 -18.53 10.00 -5.40
N ASP A 240 -19.58 9.81 -4.62
CA ASP A 240 -20.06 8.47 -4.28
C ASP A 240 -21.05 7.95 -5.31
N HIS A 241 -21.10 6.62 -5.49
CA HIS A 241 -22.26 5.98 -6.08
C HIS A 241 -23.50 6.21 -5.19
N ALA A 242 -24.70 6.21 -5.76
CA ALA A 242 -25.95 6.42 -5.03
C ALA A 242 -26.20 5.39 -3.89
N GLY A 243 -25.59 4.21 -3.99
CA GLY A 243 -25.58 3.14 -2.99
C GLY A 243 -24.42 3.22 -1.98
N GLY A 244 -23.58 4.27 -2.03
CA GLY A 244 -22.36 4.44 -1.25
C GLY A 244 -21.13 3.81 -1.91
N GLY A 245 -19.93 4.27 -1.53
CA GLY A 245 -18.65 3.77 -2.06
C GLY A 245 -18.27 4.38 -3.41
N LEU A 246 -17.33 3.72 -4.10
CA LEU A 246 -16.74 4.19 -5.36
C LEU A 246 -17.80 4.54 -6.41
N PRO A 247 -17.62 5.64 -7.16
CA PRO A 247 -18.50 5.99 -8.26
C PRO A 247 -18.27 5.04 -9.44
N THR A 248 -19.30 4.82 -10.23
CA THR A 248 -19.21 4.07 -11.49
C THR A 248 -19.06 5.01 -12.70
N TRP A 249 -18.70 4.46 -13.87
CA TRP A 249 -18.70 5.24 -15.12
C TRP A 249 -20.06 5.89 -15.40
N GLY A 250 -21.14 5.19 -15.08
CA GLY A 250 -22.51 5.73 -15.14
C GLY A 250 -22.69 6.96 -14.24
N ASP A 251 -22.14 6.96 -13.03
CA ASP A 251 -22.22 8.09 -12.09
C ASP A 251 -21.40 9.29 -12.59
N ILE A 252 -20.20 9.06 -13.12
CA ILE A 252 -19.34 10.10 -13.69
C ILE A 252 -20.05 10.79 -14.86
N LYS A 253 -20.62 10.03 -15.80
CA LYS A 253 -21.42 10.58 -16.91
C LYS A 253 -22.62 11.39 -16.40
N ALA A 254 -23.35 10.86 -15.41
CA ALA A 254 -24.49 11.55 -14.83
C ALA A 254 -24.11 12.88 -14.17
N GLN A 255 -23.04 12.92 -13.39
CA GLN A 255 -22.59 14.14 -12.73
C GLN A 255 -22.01 15.15 -13.73
N ALA A 256 -21.18 14.71 -14.69
CA ALA A 256 -20.67 15.58 -15.75
C ALA A 256 -21.81 16.26 -16.52
N ARG A 257 -22.86 15.50 -16.86
CA ARG A 257 -24.02 16.01 -17.60
C ARG A 257 -24.84 17.01 -16.79
N THR A 258 -25.13 16.69 -15.53
CA THR A 258 -26.11 17.45 -14.73
C THR A 258 -25.50 18.62 -13.97
N MET A 259 -24.24 18.50 -13.53
CA MET A 259 -23.56 19.52 -12.74
C MET A 259 -22.61 20.35 -13.59
N LEU A 260 -21.81 19.70 -14.46
CA LEU A 260 -20.81 20.41 -15.29
C LEU A 260 -21.37 20.85 -16.65
N GLY A 261 -22.45 20.21 -17.11
CA GLY A 261 -23.09 20.50 -18.40
C GLY A 261 -22.35 19.94 -19.61
N ILE A 262 -21.63 18.83 -19.42
CA ILE A 262 -20.80 18.13 -20.43
C ILE A 262 -21.39 16.74 -20.65
N ASP A 263 -21.58 16.35 -21.90
CA ASP A 263 -22.03 15.03 -22.32
C ASP A 263 -20.81 14.19 -22.70
N LEU A 264 -20.37 13.32 -21.77
CA LEU A 264 -19.28 12.37 -22.01
C LEU A 264 -19.79 11.22 -22.88
N ALA A 265 -19.05 10.90 -23.93
CA ALA A 265 -19.28 9.71 -24.74
C ALA A 265 -18.55 8.50 -24.14
N ASP A 266 -18.98 7.28 -24.45
CA ASP A 266 -18.31 6.08 -23.92
C ASP A 266 -16.87 5.97 -24.40
N GLU A 267 -16.54 6.47 -25.59
CA GLU A 267 -15.16 6.49 -26.09
C GLU A 267 -14.24 7.38 -25.24
N ASP A 268 -14.78 8.35 -24.49
CA ASP A 268 -13.98 9.20 -23.59
C ASP A 268 -13.41 8.41 -22.40
N VAL A 269 -13.92 7.21 -22.12
CA VAL A 269 -13.45 6.37 -20.99
C VAL A 269 -11.96 6.01 -21.10
N THR A 270 -11.45 5.88 -22.33
CA THR A 270 -10.03 5.58 -22.59
C THR A 270 -9.18 6.82 -22.86
N SER A 271 -9.79 8.01 -22.85
CA SER A 271 -9.07 9.27 -23.11
C SER A 271 -9.81 10.48 -22.54
N ILE A 272 -9.36 10.95 -21.38
CA ILE A 272 -10.03 12.01 -20.63
C ILE A 272 -10.01 13.34 -21.40
N PRO A 273 -11.17 13.99 -21.62
CA PRO A 273 -11.23 15.32 -22.20
C PRO A 273 -10.55 16.37 -21.30
N LEU A 274 -9.82 17.30 -21.93
CA LEU A 274 -9.12 18.38 -21.23
C LEU A 274 -10.11 19.49 -20.86
N LEU A 275 -10.21 19.77 -19.57
CA LEU A 275 -10.88 20.92 -18.99
C LEU A 275 -9.89 22.04 -18.67
N ALA A 276 -10.36 23.28 -18.73
CA ALA A 276 -9.60 24.40 -18.18
C ALA A 276 -9.63 24.31 -16.66
N THR A 277 -8.47 24.09 -16.03
CA THR A 277 -8.32 23.96 -14.58
C THR A 277 -7.15 24.79 -14.05
N ASP A 278 -7.09 24.99 -12.74
CA ASP A 278 -5.84 25.31 -12.06
C ASP A 278 -5.00 24.04 -11.78
N GLU A 279 -3.88 24.22 -11.09
CA GLU A 279 -2.95 23.14 -10.73
C GLU A 279 -3.43 22.25 -9.56
N TYR A 280 -4.53 22.63 -8.89
CA TYR A 280 -5.09 21.97 -7.71
C TYR A 280 -6.42 21.25 -8.00
N GLY A 281 -6.78 21.11 -9.28
CA GLY A 281 -7.98 20.38 -9.71
C GLY A 281 -9.28 21.15 -9.53
N GLN A 282 -9.23 22.48 -9.44
CA GLN A 282 -10.41 23.33 -9.60
C GLN A 282 -10.58 23.73 -11.07
N PHE A 283 -11.77 23.52 -11.63
CA PHE A 283 -12.04 24.02 -12.98
C PHE A 283 -12.14 25.55 -13.01
N ILE A 284 -11.55 26.14 -14.05
CA ILE A 284 -11.69 27.56 -14.36
C ILE A 284 -13.11 27.80 -14.84
N ARG A 285 -13.83 28.63 -14.10
CA ARG A 285 -15.25 28.90 -14.33
C ARG A 285 -15.46 29.75 -15.59
N GLY A 286 -16.34 29.27 -16.46
CA GLY A 286 -16.80 30.04 -17.61
C GLY A 286 -17.73 31.21 -17.23
N PRO A 287 -18.19 31.99 -18.23
CA PRO A 287 -19.04 33.17 -18.01
C PRO A 287 -20.35 32.92 -17.23
N ASN A 288 -20.91 31.71 -17.30
CA ASN A 288 -22.11 31.30 -16.58
C ASN A 288 -21.79 30.50 -15.29
N GLY A 289 -20.53 30.15 -15.07
CA GLY A 289 -20.03 29.51 -13.85
C GLY A 289 -19.76 28.01 -13.97
N PHE A 290 -19.86 27.44 -15.18
CA PHE A 290 -19.67 26.02 -15.45
C PHE A 290 -18.24 25.71 -15.92
N ALA A 291 -17.89 24.42 -15.96
CA ALA A 291 -16.61 23.94 -16.48
C ALA A 291 -16.47 24.24 -17.98
N GLN A 292 -15.24 24.34 -18.46
CA GLN A 292 -14.94 24.65 -19.86
C GLN A 292 -14.07 23.57 -20.48
N LEU A 293 -14.52 22.98 -21.59
CA LEU A 293 -13.69 22.12 -22.44
C LEU A 293 -12.65 22.96 -23.17
N VAL A 294 -11.43 22.44 -23.28
CA VAL A 294 -10.35 23.02 -24.07
C VAL A 294 -10.35 22.39 -25.45
N LEU A 295 -10.60 23.20 -26.49
CA LEU A 295 -10.50 22.77 -27.88
C LEU A 295 -9.24 23.37 -28.50
N PRO A 296 -8.46 22.60 -29.28
CA PRO A 296 -7.28 23.12 -29.97
C PRO A 296 -7.59 24.34 -30.82
N GLY A 297 -6.65 25.27 -30.83
CA GLY A 297 -6.72 26.49 -31.63
C GLY A 297 -6.58 26.28 -33.14
N LYS A 298 -6.18 27.33 -33.85
CA LYS A 298 -5.92 27.28 -35.30
C LYS A 298 -4.68 26.46 -35.64
N ASP A 299 -3.76 26.32 -34.71
CA ASP A 299 -2.55 25.50 -34.89
C ASP A 299 -2.81 24.00 -34.67
N GLY A 300 -3.99 23.63 -34.16
CA GLY A 300 -4.40 22.25 -33.91
C GLY A 300 -3.68 21.61 -32.73
N ARG A 301 -3.06 22.40 -31.85
CA ARG A 301 -2.44 21.95 -30.60
C ARG A 301 -3.24 22.50 -29.43
N ALA A 302 -3.23 21.75 -28.33
CA ALA A 302 -3.79 22.18 -27.07
C ALA A 302 -2.68 22.74 -26.17
N GLY A 303 -3.05 23.54 -25.17
CA GLY A 303 -2.12 24.22 -24.26
C GLY A 303 -1.45 25.45 -24.88
N THR A 304 -2.03 26.03 -25.94
CA THR A 304 -1.49 27.21 -26.64
C THR A 304 -2.38 28.43 -26.45
N ASP A 305 -1.80 29.62 -26.64
CA ASP A 305 -2.51 30.91 -26.51
C ASP A 305 -3.77 31.04 -27.38
N ASP A 306 -3.93 30.20 -28.41
CA ASP A 306 -5.06 30.23 -29.34
C ASP A 306 -6.13 29.16 -29.10
N ASP A 307 -6.04 28.41 -27.99
CA ASP A 307 -7.08 27.47 -27.56
C ASP A 307 -8.45 28.13 -27.42
N VAL A 308 -9.48 27.34 -27.74
CA VAL A 308 -10.88 27.75 -27.66
C VAL A 308 -11.52 27.08 -26.46
N LEU A 309 -11.99 27.88 -25.51
CA LEU A 309 -12.71 27.38 -24.33
C LEU A 309 -14.22 27.34 -24.60
N VAL A 310 -14.85 26.18 -24.39
CA VAL A 310 -16.29 25.99 -24.57
C VAL A 310 -16.91 25.62 -23.22
N GLU A 311 -17.74 26.52 -22.69
CA GLU A 311 -18.42 26.32 -21.40
C GLU A 311 -19.59 25.32 -21.50
N GLY A 312 -19.69 24.43 -20.51
CA GLY A 312 -20.78 23.47 -20.37
C GLY A 312 -22.15 24.12 -20.14
N ASN A 313 -23.21 23.36 -20.42
CA ASN A 313 -24.58 23.84 -20.30
C ASN A 313 -25.55 22.71 -19.90
N PRO A 314 -26.00 22.62 -18.64
CA PRO A 314 -26.87 21.50 -18.21
C PRO A 314 -28.25 21.49 -18.89
N SER A 315 -28.70 22.60 -19.47
CA SER A 315 -29.96 22.66 -20.23
C SER A 315 -29.83 22.17 -21.69
N ALA A 316 -28.60 22.14 -22.20
CA ALA A 316 -28.22 21.61 -23.51
C ALA A 316 -26.75 21.18 -23.45
N PRO A 317 -26.44 20.04 -22.82
CA PRO A 317 -25.06 19.60 -22.57
C PRO A 317 -24.23 19.59 -23.85
N ILE A 318 -22.98 20.01 -23.73
CA ILE A 318 -22.04 20.03 -24.86
C ILE A 318 -21.37 18.67 -24.98
N ASP A 319 -21.18 18.18 -26.20
CA ASP A 319 -20.39 16.97 -26.45
C ASP A 319 -18.88 17.27 -26.41
N THR A 320 -18.07 16.22 -26.30
CA THR A 320 -16.59 16.27 -26.23
C THR A 320 -15.91 16.33 -27.60
N THR A 321 -16.67 16.41 -28.70
CA THR A 321 -16.13 16.32 -30.06
C THR A 321 -15.13 17.45 -30.33
N GLY A 322 -13.89 17.06 -30.62
CA GLY A 322 -12.82 18.01 -30.96
C GLY A 322 -12.20 18.69 -29.74
N ALA A 323 -12.55 18.29 -28.52
CA ALA A 323 -11.78 18.62 -27.34
C ALA A 323 -10.36 18.07 -27.45
N ALA A 324 -9.43 18.74 -26.78
CA ALA A 324 -8.14 18.16 -26.47
C ALA A 324 -8.31 17.06 -25.41
N HIS A 325 -7.35 16.14 -25.32
CA HIS A 325 -7.35 15.08 -24.32
C HIS A 325 -6.06 15.11 -23.52
N THR A 326 -6.13 14.65 -22.28
CA THR A 326 -5.00 14.68 -21.33
C THR A 326 -3.93 13.63 -21.67
N GLY A 327 -4.30 12.56 -22.38
CA GLY A 327 -3.47 11.37 -22.55
C GLY A 327 -3.65 10.32 -21.45
N HIS A 328 -4.45 10.63 -20.42
CA HIS A 328 -4.84 9.73 -19.34
C HIS A 328 -6.20 9.10 -19.64
N ALA A 329 -6.49 7.94 -19.05
CA ALA A 329 -7.76 7.24 -19.17
C ALA A 329 -8.55 7.27 -17.85
N PHE A 330 -9.89 7.22 -17.95
CA PHE A 330 -10.72 6.89 -16.79
C PHE A 330 -10.59 5.40 -16.43
N LEU A 331 -10.49 4.55 -17.47
CA LEU A 331 -10.25 3.12 -17.33
C LEU A 331 -9.21 2.65 -18.36
N ASP A 332 -8.19 1.97 -17.87
CA ASP A 332 -7.25 1.17 -18.63
C ASP A 332 -7.67 -0.32 -18.62
N ASP A 333 -8.23 -0.77 -17.50
CA ASP A 333 -8.65 -2.15 -17.26
C ASP A 333 -10.17 -2.28 -17.31
N ILE A 334 -10.66 -2.72 -18.46
CA ILE A 334 -12.10 -2.82 -18.79
C ILE A 334 -12.41 -4.27 -19.17
N ALA A 335 -13.54 -4.80 -18.67
CA ALA A 335 -14.06 -6.09 -19.10
C ALA A 335 -14.13 -6.19 -20.63
N HIS A 336 -13.68 -7.31 -21.20
CA HIS A 336 -13.48 -7.45 -22.66
C HIS A 336 -14.69 -7.06 -23.52
N ASP A 337 -15.88 -7.40 -23.03
CA ASP A 337 -17.15 -7.14 -23.71
C ASP A 337 -17.65 -5.70 -23.52
N ALA A 338 -17.07 -4.93 -22.60
CA ALA A 338 -17.43 -3.54 -22.31
C ALA A 338 -16.55 -2.49 -23.03
N VAL A 339 -15.49 -2.90 -23.74
CA VAL A 339 -14.57 -1.97 -24.41
C VAL A 339 -15.26 -1.25 -25.59
N PRO A 340 -15.43 0.09 -25.57
CA PRO A 340 -16.22 0.82 -26.57
C PRO A 340 -15.46 1.10 -27.87
N THR A 341 -14.12 1.10 -27.84
CA THR A 341 -13.27 1.62 -28.93
C THR A 341 -13.49 0.88 -30.25
N GLY A 342 -14.01 1.60 -31.24
CA GLY A 342 -14.26 1.07 -32.59
C GLY A 342 -15.47 0.13 -32.69
N LYS A 343 -16.30 0.06 -31.64
CA LYS A 343 -17.49 -0.77 -31.54
C LYS A 343 -18.76 0.10 -31.43
N VAL A 344 -19.93 -0.54 -31.38
CA VAL A 344 -21.22 0.12 -31.15
C VAL A 344 -21.95 -0.54 -29.98
N ALA A 345 -22.76 0.20 -29.22
CA ALA A 345 -23.57 -0.39 -28.15
C ALA A 345 -24.47 -1.52 -28.67
N ASP A 346 -24.61 -2.61 -27.92
CA ASP A 346 -25.44 -3.77 -28.28
C ASP A 346 -26.95 -3.47 -28.26
N GLY A 347 -27.35 -2.42 -27.54
CA GLY A 347 -28.71 -1.88 -27.48
C GLY A 347 -29.66 -2.63 -26.54
N ASP A 348 -29.14 -3.40 -25.58
CA ASP A 348 -29.94 -3.99 -24.51
C ASP A 348 -29.94 -3.14 -23.22
N ILE A 349 -30.18 -3.77 -22.07
CA ILE A 349 -30.21 -3.12 -20.73
C ILE A 349 -29.62 -4.06 -19.65
N GLU A 350 -29.03 -5.18 -20.05
CA GLU A 350 -28.56 -6.23 -19.16
C GLU A 350 -27.11 -5.95 -18.78
N VAL A 351 -26.79 -5.91 -17.49
CA VAL A 351 -25.40 -5.85 -17.02
C VAL A 351 -24.91 -7.30 -16.88
N SER A 352 -24.06 -7.79 -17.79
CA SER A 352 -23.60 -9.19 -17.70
C SER A 352 -22.28 -9.44 -18.41
N LEU A 353 -21.37 -10.12 -17.70
CA LEU A 353 -20.12 -10.66 -18.26
C LEU A 353 -20.34 -11.76 -19.33
N ALA A 354 -21.57 -12.24 -19.49
CA ALA A 354 -21.92 -13.33 -20.41
C ALA A 354 -22.76 -12.87 -21.62
N ASN A 355 -23.04 -11.57 -21.75
CA ASN A 355 -23.90 -11.05 -22.82
C ASN A 355 -23.30 -11.23 -24.21
N LEU A 356 -21.99 -11.00 -24.34
CA LEU A 356 -21.28 -11.10 -25.62
C LEU A 356 -20.23 -12.23 -25.63
N ASP A 357 -20.06 -12.91 -24.47
CA ASP A 357 -19.20 -14.05 -24.15
C ASP A 357 -17.80 -14.04 -24.78
N GLY A 358 -17.29 -12.87 -25.18
CA GLY A 358 -16.11 -12.70 -26.03
C GLY A 358 -16.21 -13.30 -27.44
N SER A 359 -17.32 -13.98 -27.80
CA SER A 359 -17.52 -14.55 -29.14
C SER A 359 -18.28 -13.63 -30.09
N ASP A 360 -18.73 -12.47 -29.61
CA ASP A 360 -19.38 -11.49 -30.45
C ASP A 360 -18.43 -10.92 -31.52
N THR A 361 -18.69 -11.32 -32.77
CA THR A 361 -17.99 -10.83 -33.97
C THR A 361 -18.76 -9.72 -34.67
N THR A 362 -19.89 -9.27 -34.10
CA THR A 362 -20.76 -8.26 -34.71
C THR A 362 -20.25 -6.83 -34.52
N GLY A 363 -19.24 -6.64 -33.67
CA GLY A 363 -18.61 -5.35 -33.40
C GLY A 363 -19.36 -4.53 -32.35
N ASN A 364 -20.09 -5.20 -31.44
CA ASN A 364 -20.79 -4.53 -30.36
C ASN A 364 -20.00 -4.57 -29.04
N TYR A 365 -20.35 -3.68 -28.11
CA TYR A 365 -19.94 -3.73 -26.71
C TYR A 365 -21.16 -3.56 -25.81
N ASP A 366 -21.05 -4.08 -24.59
CA ASP A 366 -22.05 -3.96 -23.52
C ASP A 366 -21.80 -2.64 -22.77
N ASN A 367 -22.61 -1.63 -23.07
CA ASN A 367 -22.48 -0.30 -22.48
C ASN A 367 -23.02 -0.24 -21.04
N GLU A 368 -23.94 -1.13 -20.66
CA GLU A 368 -24.42 -1.26 -19.30
C GLU A 368 -23.35 -1.86 -18.38
N LEU A 369 -22.58 -2.83 -18.87
CA LEU A 369 -21.40 -3.37 -18.18
C LEU A 369 -20.28 -2.34 -18.10
N LEU A 370 -20.05 -1.54 -19.15
CA LEU A 370 -19.12 -0.41 -19.08
C LEU A 370 -19.53 0.57 -17.98
N ASP A 371 -20.82 0.93 -17.93
CA ASP A 371 -21.38 1.83 -16.92
C ASP A 371 -21.25 1.29 -15.49
N ALA A 372 -21.07 -0.02 -15.30
CA ALA A 372 -20.88 -0.65 -14.00
C ALA A 372 -19.44 -0.61 -13.48
N HIS A 373 -18.44 -0.28 -14.31
CA HIS A 373 -17.05 -0.19 -13.86
C HIS A 373 -16.85 0.99 -12.90
N PHE A 374 -16.03 0.79 -11.86
CA PHE A 374 -15.72 1.82 -10.88
C PHE A 374 -14.70 2.81 -11.42
N ILE A 375 -14.83 4.10 -11.12
CA ILE A 375 -13.89 5.13 -11.56
C ILE A 375 -13.08 5.62 -10.36
N THR A 376 -11.76 5.58 -10.51
CA THR A 376 -10.77 5.92 -9.50
C THR A 376 -9.78 6.96 -10.05
N GLY A 377 -8.84 7.43 -9.23
CA GLY A 377 -7.78 8.35 -9.68
C GLY A 377 -6.80 7.72 -10.67
N ASP A 378 -6.63 6.39 -10.58
CA ASP A 378 -5.86 5.54 -11.48
C ASP A 378 -6.80 4.69 -12.36
N GLY A 379 -6.45 4.50 -13.63
CA GLY A 379 -7.29 3.80 -14.62
C GLY A 379 -7.34 2.27 -14.44
N ARG A 380 -6.52 1.70 -13.57
CA ARG A 380 -6.40 0.24 -13.37
C ARG A 380 -7.17 -0.26 -12.14
N GLY A 381 -7.97 0.59 -11.49
CA GLY A 381 -8.68 0.23 -10.25
C GLY A 381 -9.69 -0.93 -10.34
N ASN A 382 -10.01 -1.42 -11.56
CA ASN A 382 -10.88 -2.58 -11.80
C ASN A 382 -10.10 -3.84 -12.24
N GLU A 383 -8.77 -3.82 -12.24
CA GLU A 383 -7.95 -4.94 -12.71
C GLU A 383 -8.37 -6.25 -12.04
N ASN A 384 -8.53 -6.22 -10.71
CA ASN A 384 -9.16 -7.29 -9.93
C ASN A 384 -9.97 -6.71 -8.75
N ILE A 385 -10.94 -7.49 -8.25
CA ILE A 385 -11.82 -7.04 -7.16
C ILE A 385 -11.09 -6.70 -5.85
N GLY A 386 -9.92 -7.31 -5.62
CA GLY A 386 -9.09 -7.03 -4.45
C GLY A 386 -8.48 -5.63 -4.49
N LEU A 387 -7.95 -5.24 -5.65
CA LEU A 387 -7.49 -3.88 -5.88
C LEU A 387 -8.65 -2.86 -5.75
N THR A 388 -9.83 -3.17 -6.29
CA THR A 388 -11.03 -2.34 -6.12
C THR A 388 -11.39 -2.13 -4.63
N ALA A 389 -11.17 -3.13 -3.77
CA ALA A 389 -11.38 -3.00 -2.33
C ALA A 389 -10.40 -2.00 -1.68
N VAL A 390 -9.13 -1.97 -2.10
CA VAL A 390 -8.15 -0.99 -1.60
C VAL A 390 -8.54 0.43 -2.02
N HIS A 391 -8.95 0.64 -3.27
CA HIS A 391 -9.45 1.95 -3.73
C HIS A 391 -10.68 2.41 -2.95
N HIS A 392 -11.61 1.51 -2.64
CA HIS A 392 -12.79 1.82 -1.84
C HIS A 392 -12.41 2.42 -0.48
N ILE A 393 -11.41 1.83 0.18
CA ILE A 393 -10.98 2.22 1.52
C ILE A 393 -10.48 3.67 1.55
N PHE A 394 -9.60 4.06 0.63
CA PHE A 394 -9.08 5.43 0.59
C PHE A 394 -10.11 6.46 0.10
N HIS A 395 -11.00 6.06 -0.82
CA HIS A 395 -12.13 6.90 -1.22
C HIS A 395 -13.06 7.18 -0.03
N ALA A 396 -13.42 6.13 0.72
CA ALA A 396 -14.24 6.25 1.92
C ALA A 396 -13.55 7.09 3.00
N GLU A 397 -12.23 6.93 3.18
CA GLU A 397 -11.48 7.69 4.18
C GLU A 397 -11.49 9.19 3.89
N HIS A 398 -11.36 9.61 2.63
CA HIS A 398 -11.50 11.01 2.25
C HIS A 398 -12.87 11.58 2.66
N ASN A 399 -13.95 10.88 2.30
CA ASN A 399 -15.31 11.34 2.59
C ASN A 399 -15.62 11.29 4.09
N ARG A 400 -15.05 10.35 4.84
CA ARG A 400 -15.12 10.29 6.31
C ARG A 400 -14.42 11.50 6.94
N LEU A 401 -13.18 11.77 6.53
CA LEU A 401 -12.39 12.93 6.98
C LEU A 401 -13.09 14.25 6.71
N LEU A 402 -13.69 14.41 5.52
CA LEU A 402 -14.49 15.58 5.20
C LEU A 402 -15.62 15.82 6.20
N GLY A 403 -16.30 14.75 6.62
CA GLY A 403 -17.35 14.81 7.64
C GLY A 403 -16.81 15.33 8.98
N GLU A 404 -15.70 14.73 9.42
CA GLU A 404 -15.01 15.10 10.67
C GLU A 404 -14.57 16.57 10.67
N ILE A 405 -13.90 17.02 9.60
CA ILE A 405 -13.49 18.42 9.42
C ILE A 405 -14.69 19.37 9.52
N LYS A 406 -15.82 19.04 8.86
CA LYS A 406 -17.05 19.84 8.92
C LYS A 406 -17.60 19.89 10.35
N ASP A 407 -17.50 18.81 11.11
CA ASP A 407 -18.00 18.74 12.48
C ASP A 407 -17.16 19.56 13.46
N VAL A 408 -15.83 19.52 13.34
CA VAL A 408 -14.93 20.43 14.10
C VAL A 408 -15.27 21.89 13.81
N ILE A 409 -15.42 22.26 12.53
CA ILE A 409 -15.76 23.65 12.15
C ILE A 409 -17.13 24.07 12.70
N ARG A 410 -18.12 23.17 12.70
CA ARG A 410 -19.45 23.42 13.26
C ARG A 410 -19.39 23.58 14.78
N ALA A 411 -18.58 22.79 15.47
CA ALA A 411 -18.40 22.86 16.91
C ALA A 411 -17.82 24.21 17.34
N GLU A 412 -16.92 24.80 16.53
CA GLU A 412 -16.30 26.09 16.78
C GLU A 412 -17.20 27.30 16.48
N LEU A 413 -18.21 27.15 15.61
CA LEU A 413 -19.08 28.26 15.15
C LEU A 413 -19.68 29.12 16.30
N PRO A 414 -20.17 28.56 17.43
CA PRO A 414 -20.73 29.37 18.52
C PRO A 414 -19.68 30.19 19.29
N ALA A 415 -18.45 29.70 19.39
CA ALA A 415 -17.37 30.30 20.16
C ALA A 415 -16.55 31.29 19.31
N ASP A 416 -16.24 30.91 18.07
CA ASP A 416 -15.48 31.70 17.11
C ASP A 416 -16.09 31.64 15.69
N PRO A 417 -17.12 32.46 15.41
CA PRO A 417 -17.69 32.55 14.07
C PRO A 417 -16.69 33.04 13.01
N ALA A 418 -15.60 33.70 13.40
CA ALA A 418 -14.61 34.20 12.45
C ALA A 418 -13.74 33.06 11.91
N PHE A 419 -13.38 32.09 12.76
CA PHE A 419 -12.74 30.84 12.33
C PHE A 419 -13.63 30.10 11.32
N ALA A 420 -14.87 29.79 11.68
CA ALA A 420 -15.79 29.07 10.80
C ALA A 420 -16.00 29.78 9.45
N ALA A 421 -16.10 31.11 9.45
CA ALA A 421 -16.27 31.89 8.21
C ALA A 421 -15.13 31.74 7.20
N GLN A 422 -13.93 31.31 7.61
CA GLN A 422 -12.81 31.05 6.69
C GLN A 422 -13.02 29.77 5.85
N TRP A 423 -13.88 28.87 6.29
CA TRP A 423 -14.22 27.63 5.59
C TRP A 423 -15.47 27.75 4.71
N LEU A 424 -16.09 28.92 4.69
CA LEU A 424 -17.33 29.18 3.97
C LEU A 424 -17.08 30.04 2.73
N ARG A 425 -17.98 29.93 1.76
CA ARG A 425 -17.96 30.78 0.57
C ARG A 425 -18.26 32.23 0.96
N PRO A 426 -17.72 33.22 0.22
CA PRO A 426 -18.07 34.62 0.43
C PRO A 426 -19.58 34.85 0.37
N GLY A 427 -20.16 35.33 1.47
CA GLY A 427 -21.60 35.64 1.57
C GLY A 427 -22.50 34.52 2.09
N ALA A 428 -21.95 33.45 2.67
CA ALA A 428 -22.71 32.43 3.41
C ALA A 428 -23.59 33.03 4.53
N ASP A 429 -24.77 32.45 4.76
CA ASP A 429 -25.78 32.86 5.75
C ASP A 429 -25.98 31.78 6.81
N VAL A 430 -25.10 31.77 7.81
CA VAL A 430 -25.08 30.76 8.88
C VAL A 430 -26.18 30.95 9.95
N THR A 431 -27.21 31.76 9.70
CA THR A 431 -28.26 32.05 10.70
C THR A 431 -29.04 30.82 11.14
N ASP A 432 -29.20 29.85 10.24
CA ASP A 432 -29.85 28.56 10.50
C ASP A 432 -28.82 27.40 10.60
N GLY A 433 -27.57 27.70 10.94
CA GLY A 433 -26.43 26.78 10.88
C GLY A 433 -25.85 26.64 9.47
N ILE A 434 -24.68 26.02 9.35
CA ILE A 434 -23.97 25.91 8.07
C ILE A 434 -24.67 24.88 7.17
N GLN A 435 -25.21 25.34 6.04
CA GLN A 435 -25.83 24.50 5.03
C GLN A 435 -24.79 23.98 4.02
N GLU A 436 -25.12 22.90 3.32
CA GLU A 436 -24.17 22.27 2.39
C GLU A 436 -23.69 23.20 1.27
N SER A 437 -24.61 24.01 0.74
CA SER A 437 -24.28 25.02 -0.26
C SER A 437 -23.44 26.18 0.29
N GLU A 438 -23.17 26.29 1.58
CA GLU A 438 -22.42 27.41 2.15
C GLU A 438 -20.93 27.13 2.26
N TRP A 439 -20.56 25.86 2.30
CA TRP A 439 -19.20 25.41 2.38
C TRP A 439 -18.34 25.85 1.20
N ASN A 440 -17.10 26.21 1.49
CA ASN A 440 -16.08 26.29 0.47
C ASN A 440 -15.52 24.88 0.21
N GLY A 441 -16.21 24.12 -0.65
CA GLY A 441 -15.82 22.75 -0.98
C GLY A 441 -14.46 22.61 -1.67
N GLU A 442 -13.84 23.70 -2.16
CA GLU A 442 -12.46 23.64 -2.64
C GLU A 442 -11.48 23.48 -1.48
N ARG A 443 -11.62 24.31 -0.43
CA ARG A 443 -10.77 24.22 0.76
C ARG A 443 -11.01 22.94 1.53
N LEU A 444 -12.26 22.52 1.65
CA LEU A 444 -12.60 21.27 2.33
C LEU A 444 -12.05 20.04 1.60
N PHE A 445 -12.12 20.01 0.26
CA PHE A 445 -11.51 18.93 -0.53
C PHE A 445 -10.00 18.87 -0.30
N GLN A 446 -9.30 20.02 -0.34
CA GLN A 446 -7.85 20.05 -0.09
C GLN A 446 -7.51 19.66 1.36
N ALA A 447 -8.33 20.02 2.34
CA ALA A 447 -8.10 19.62 3.72
C ALA A 447 -8.29 18.11 3.94
N ALA A 448 -9.35 17.52 3.38
CA ALA A 448 -9.56 16.07 3.43
C ALA A 448 -8.47 15.31 2.67
N ARG A 449 -8.11 15.78 1.46
CA ARG A 449 -6.99 15.25 0.67
C ARG A 449 -5.68 15.30 1.44
N PHE A 450 -5.37 16.43 2.07
CA PHE A 450 -4.19 16.59 2.91
C PHE A 450 -4.15 15.53 4.00
N GLY A 451 -5.25 15.35 4.75
CA GLY A 451 -5.34 14.33 5.79
C GLY A 451 -5.10 12.90 5.25
N THR A 452 -5.79 12.52 4.17
CA THR A 452 -5.65 11.19 3.58
C THR A 452 -4.25 10.94 2.99
N GLU A 453 -3.62 11.96 2.37
CA GLU A 453 -2.25 11.86 1.87
C GLU A 453 -1.26 11.54 2.99
N MET A 454 -1.36 12.22 4.14
CA MET A 454 -0.45 12.01 5.26
C MET A 454 -0.63 10.64 5.91
N GLN A 455 -1.88 10.18 6.07
CA GLN A 455 -2.15 8.80 6.48
C GLN A 455 -1.49 7.81 5.53
N TYR A 456 -1.67 7.97 4.23
CA TYR A 456 -1.08 7.04 3.27
C TYR A 456 0.45 7.01 3.30
N GLN A 457 1.11 8.17 3.42
CA GLN A 457 2.57 8.24 3.53
C GLN A 457 3.09 7.50 4.76
N HIS A 458 2.49 7.76 5.92
CA HIS A 458 2.82 7.08 7.17
C HIS A 458 2.66 5.55 7.00
N LEU A 459 1.49 5.08 6.54
CA LEU A 459 1.23 3.65 6.37
C LEU A 459 2.19 2.96 5.39
N VAL A 460 2.56 3.63 4.29
CA VAL A 460 3.47 3.04 3.31
C VAL A 460 4.86 2.83 3.90
N PHE A 461 5.42 3.79 4.65
CA PHE A 461 6.75 3.62 5.23
C PHE A 461 6.75 2.75 6.49
N GLU A 462 5.79 2.96 7.39
CA GLU A 462 5.76 2.29 8.69
C GLU A 462 5.18 0.87 8.66
N ASN A 463 4.34 0.52 7.68
CA ASN A 463 3.74 -0.82 7.63
C ASN A 463 4.12 -1.63 6.38
N PHE A 464 4.31 -0.98 5.23
CA PHE A 464 4.48 -1.70 3.96
C PHE A 464 5.93 -1.80 3.49
N ALA A 465 6.61 -0.67 3.29
CA ALA A 465 7.94 -0.63 2.68
C ALA A 465 9.01 -1.26 3.59
N ARG A 466 8.97 -0.97 4.90
CA ARG A 466 9.88 -1.58 5.88
C ARG A 466 9.62 -3.08 6.10
N ARG A 467 8.40 -3.55 5.82
CA ARG A 467 8.14 -5.01 5.76
C ARG A 467 8.88 -5.68 4.60
N ILE A 468 9.09 -4.97 3.48
CA ILE A 468 9.88 -5.48 2.35
C ILE A 468 11.38 -5.38 2.63
N GLN A 469 11.82 -4.20 3.09
CA GLN A 469 13.21 -3.92 3.44
C GLN A 469 13.26 -3.13 4.75
N PRO A 470 13.52 -3.78 5.89
CA PRO A 470 13.57 -3.11 7.19
C PRO A 470 14.72 -2.11 7.32
N ASN A 471 15.74 -2.19 6.47
CA ASN A 471 16.90 -1.29 6.51
C ASN A 471 16.73 -0.01 5.66
N ILE A 472 15.52 0.35 5.21
CA ILE A 472 15.29 1.69 4.63
C ILE A 472 15.63 2.72 5.71
N ASP A 473 16.57 3.62 5.40
CA ASP A 473 17.05 4.62 6.34
C ASP A 473 15.90 5.46 6.95
N GLU A 474 16.06 5.83 8.21
CA GLU A 474 15.15 6.77 8.88
C GLU A 474 15.19 8.13 8.19
N PHE A 475 14.06 8.84 8.22
CA PHE A 475 13.98 10.16 7.61
C PHE A 475 14.69 11.18 8.51
N GLU A 476 15.78 11.77 8.04
CA GLU A 476 16.43 12.88 8.77
C GLU A 476 15.85 14.25 8.37
N ALA A 477 15.79 14.54 7.07
CA ALA A 477 15.33 15.80 6.53
C ALA A 477 15.11 15.73 5.01
N HIS A 478 14.30 16.64 4.47
CA HIS A 478 14.15 16.79 3.03
C HIS A 478 15.44 17.29 2.35
N ASP A 479 15.93 16.55 1.34
CA ASP A 479 17.04 16.94 0.48
C ASP A 479 16.56 17.44 -0.89
N VAL A 480 16.66 18.76 -1.08
CA VAL A 480 16.24 19.48 -2.30
C VAL A 480 17.04 19.12 -3.57
N THR A 481 18.10 18.32 -3.45
CA THR A 481 18.96 17.89 -4.58
C THR A 481 18.56 16.55 -5.17
N ILE A 482 17.71 15.79 -4.48
CA ILE A 482 17.22 14.48 -4.92
C ILE A 482 16.09 14.65 -5.93
N ASP A 483 16.16 13.90 -7.04
CA ASP A 483 15.04 13.69 -7.94
C ASP A 483 14.31 12.39 -7.54
N PRO A 484 13.06 12.47 -7.04
CA PRO A 484 12.31 11.32 -6.57
C PRO A 484 11.66 10.52 -7.71
N ALA A 485 11.82 10.92 -8.98
CA ALA A 485 11.22 10.20 -10.11
C ALA A 485 11.56 8.70 -10.11
N ILE A 486 10.56 7.86 -10.42
CA ILE A 486 10.71 6.40 -10.50
C ILE A 486 11.69 6.01 -11.59
N ALA A 487 12.70 5.20 -11.25
CA ALA A 487 13.64 4.69 -12.23
C ALA A 487 13.02 3.62 -13.15
N ALA A 488 13.47 3.57 -14.41
CA ALA A 488 13.02 2.60 -15.40
C ALA A 488 13.25 1.14 -14.94
N GLU A 489 14.36 0.85 -14.25
CA GLU A 489 14.64 -0.46 -13.68
C GLU A 489 13.62 -0.85 -12.60
N PHE A 490 13.19 0.12 -11.79
CA PHE A 490 12.15 -0.09 -10.77
C PHE A 490 10.81 -0.44 -11.43
N ALA A 491 10.30 0.44 -12.28
CA ALA A 491 8.97 0.33 -12.92
C ALA A 491 8.84 -0.87 -13.88
N HIS A 492 9.85 -1.10 -14.73
CA HIS A 492 9.74 -2.07 -15.80
C HIS A 492 10.16 -3.48 -15.39
N THR A 493 10.85 -3.63 -14.25
CA THR A 493 11.35 -4.93 -13.79
C THR A 493 11.26 -5.15 -12.29
N VAL A 494 11.87 -4.33 -11.43
CA VAL A 494 12.10 -4.73 -10.03
C VAL A 494 10.80 -4.82 -9.25
N TYR A 495 9.96 -3.78 -9.26
CA TYR A 495 8.74 -3.76 -8.44
C TYR A 495 7.71 -4.82 -8.88
N ARG A 496 7.85 -5.33 -10.12
CA ARG A 496 7.09 -6.48 -10.64
C ARG A 496 7.39 -7.79 -9.92
N PHE A 497 8.20 -7.80 -8.84
CA PHE A 497 8.27 -8.93 -7.91
C PHE A 497 6.88 -9.26 -7.34
N GLY A 498 5.97 -8.28 -7.23
CA GLY A 498 4.60 -8.50 -6.74
C GLY A 498 3.80 -9.53 -7.55
N HIS A 499 4.18 -9.81 -8.80
CA HIS A 499 3.51 -10.81 -9.61
C HIS A 499 3.74 -12.27 -9.16
N SER A 500 4.76 -12.55 -8.34
CA SER A 500 4.94 -13.89 -7.75
C SER A 500 4.03 -14.10 -6.52
N LEU A 501 3.58 -13.02 -5.89
CA LEU A 501 2.87 -13.03 -4.60
C LEU A 501 1.40 -13.46 -4.68
N LEU A 502 0.77 -13.30 -5.85
CA LEU A 502 -0.65 -13.56 -6.07
C LEU A 502 -0.98 -15.06 -6.10
N ARG A 503 -2.11 -15.43 -5.49
CA ARG A 503 -2.64 -16.82 -5.41
C ARG A 503 -3.61 -17.16 -6.55
N GLU A 504 -3.99 -18.43 -6.66
CA GLU A 504 -5.01 -18.90 -7.62
C GLU A 504 -6.43 -18.40 -7.30
N THR A 505 -6.68 -17.90 -6.09
CA THR A 505 -7.99 -17.42 -5.61
C THR A 505 -7.88 -16.03 -4.97
N VAL A 506 -9.01 -15.33 -4.89
CA VAL A 506 -9.22 -14.14 -4.04
C VAL A 506 -10.29 -14.53 -3.03
N ASP A 507 -9.87 -14.70 -1.78
CA ASP A 507 -10.74 -15.26 -0.76
C ASP A 507 -11.69 -14.20 -0.20
N ARG A 508 -12.93 -14.61 0.09
CA ARG A 508 -14.00 -13.73 0.59
C ARG A 508 -14.72 -14.38 1.76
N ILE A 509 -14.85 -13.65 2.86
CA ILE A 509 -15.50 -14.13 4.09
C ILE A 509 -16.55 -13.12 4.55
N ASP A 510 -17.80 -13.55 4.73
CA ASP A 510 -18.87 -12.68 5.22
C ASP A 510 -18.70 -12.30 6.70
N ALA A 511 -19.55 -11.41 7.21
CA ALA A 511 -19.46 -10.94 8.60
C ALA A 511 -19.78 -12.04 9.64
N ASP A 512 -20.39 -13.14 9.22
CA ASP A 512 -20.69 -14.30 10.07
C ASP A 512 -19.56 -15.36 10.03
N GLY A 513 -18.47 -15.09 9.30
CA GLY A 513 -17.33 -16.00 9.15
C GLY A 513 -17.52 -17.09 8.08
N ASN A 514 -18.53 -16.98 7.21
CA ASN A 514 -18.75 -17.96 6.14
C ASN A 514 -18.03 -17.55 4.85
N VAL A 515 -17.53 -18.53 4.11
CA VAL A 515 -16.99 -18.34 2.76
C VAL A 515 -18.08 -17.82 1.82
N VAL A 516 -17.80 -16.73 1.13
CA VAL A 516 -18.64 -16.19 0.05
C VAL A 516 -18.36 -17.02 -1.21
N ASP A 517 -19.42 -17.34 -1.96
CA ASP A 517 -19.40 -18.24 -3.13
C ASP A 517 -19.27 -19.74 -2.84
N ALA A 518 -19.56 -20.17 -1.62
CA ALA A 518 -19.59 -21.58 -1.27
C ALA A 518 -20.55 -22.41 -2.17
N ASP A 519 -20.06 -23.20 -3.15
CA ASP A 519 -20.90 -24.25 -3.76
C ASP A 519 -21.13 -25.42 -2.79
N PRO A 520 -22.41 -25.73 -2.49
CA PRO A 520 -22.80 -26.73 -1.51
C PRO A 520 -22.46 -28.18 -1.92
N GLY A 521 -21.96 -28.41 -3.14
CA GLY A 521 -21.53 -29.69 -3.67
C GLY A 521 -20.09 -30.10 -3.32
N THR A 522 -19.23 -29.17 -2.90
CA THR A 522 -17.83 -29.44 -2.55
C THR A 522 -17.58 -29.02 -1.11
N ALA A 523 -17.25 -29.99 -0.24
CA ALA A 523 -16.99 -29.69 1.15
C ALA A 523 -15.60 -29.06 1.32
N GLY A 524 -15.55 -27.83 1.79
CA GLY A 524 -14.37 -27.25 2.46
C GLY A 524 -13.68 -26.08 1.79
N ASP A 525 -13.90 -25.76 0.51
CA ASP A 525 -13.26 -24.58 -0.08
C ASP A 525 -13.83 -24.21 -1.46
N GLN A 526 -14.38 -23.01 -1.57
CA GLN A 526 -15.12 -22.52 -2.74
C GLN A 526 -14.93 -21.01 -2.79
N GLN A 527 -13.69 -20.58 -3.00
CA GLN A 527 -13.32 -19.18 -3.13
C GLN A 527 -13.35 -18.75 -4.59
N LEU A 528 -13.46 -17.44 -4.84
CA LEU A 528 -13.46 -16.91 -6.19
C LEU A 528 -12.07 -17.12 -6.82
N SER A 529 -11.98 -17.84 -7.94
CA SER A 529 -10.71 -17.96 -8.66
C SER A 529 -10.20 -16.58 -9.07
N LEU A 530 -8.89 -16.34 -9.03
CA LEU A 530 -8.26 -15.09 -9.46
C LEU A 530 -8.67 -14.73 -10.90
N VAL A 531 -8.76 -15.73 -11.79
CA VAL A 531 -9.24 -15.53 -13.17
C VAL A 531 -10.64 -14.90 -13.23
N SER A 532 -11.54 -15.32 -12.35
CA SER A 532 -12.92 -14.78 -12.28
C SER A 532 -13.00 -13.45 -11.53
N ALA A 533 -11.96 -13.09 -10.77
CA ALA A 533 -11.84 -11.83 -10.07
C ALA A 533 -11.36 -10.68 -10.98
N PHE A 534 -10.75 -10.99 -12.12
CA PHE A 534 -10.26 -9.98 -13.06
C PHE A 534 -11.39 -9.24 -13.78
N LEU A 535 -11.26 -7.90 -13.89
CA LEU A 535 -12.14 -7.05 -14.70
C LEU A 535 -13.63 -7.25 -14.39
N ASN A 536 -13.96 -7.52 -13.13
CA ASN A 536 -15.29 -8.01 -12.74
C ASN A 536 -15.97 -7.10 -11.70
N PRO A 537 -16.44 -5.90 -12.11
CA PRO A 537 -17.14 -5.00 -11.21
C PRO A 537 -18.43 -5.61 -10.65
N VAL A 538 -19.05 -6.53 -11.38
CA VAL A 538 -20.28 -7.22 -10.97
C VAL A 538 -20.04 -8.15 -9.78
N ALA A 539 -18.94 -8.92 -9.78
CA ALA A 539 -18.59 -9.80 -8.67
C ALA A 539 -18.23 -9.01 -7.40
N TYR A 540 -17.56 -7.86 -7.54
CA TYR A 540 -17.33 -6.96 -6.42
C TYR A 540 -18.66 -6.42 -5.86
N ALA A 541 -19.56 -5.95 -6.72
CA ALA A 541 -20.82 -5.34 -6.32
C ALA A 541 -21.91 -6.34 -5.84
N GLN A 542 -21.66 -7.65 -5.91
CA GLN A 542 -22.67 -8.69 -5.76
C GLN A 542 -23.45 -8.64 -4.43
N GLN A 543 -22.79 -8.29 -3.32
CA GLN A 543 -23.39 -8.16 -1.98
C GLN A 543 -23.69 -6.72 -1.57
N GLY A 544 -23.61 -5.79 -2.52
CA GLY A 544 -23.76 -4.35 -2.28
C GLY A 544 -22.40 -3.66 -2.14
N ILE A 545 -22.34 -2.44 -2.67
CA ILE A 545 -21.08 -1.69 -2.79
C ILE A 545 -20.78 -0.79 -1.58
N SER A 546 -21.65 -0.75 -0.57
CA SER A 546 -21.49 0.05 0.65
C SER A 546 -20.59 -0.65 1.68
N GLY A 547 -19.27 -0.63 1.49
CA GLY A 547 -18.26 -1.14 2.44
C GLY A 547 -18.19 -2.66 2.62
N ASN A 548 -19.35 -3.35 2.59
CA ASN A 548 -19.48 -4.78 2.83
C ASN A 548 -18.64 -5.62 1.87
N ALA A 549 -18.63 -5.28 0.57
CA ALA A 549 -17.82 -5.98 -0.42
C ALA A 549 -16.32 -5.87 -0.13
N ALA A 550 -15.84 -4.69 0.25
CA ALA A 550 -14.45 -4.48 0.66
C ALA A 550 -14.14 -5.29 1.93
N ALA A 551 -15.04 -5.29 2.91
CA ALA A 551 -14.87 -6.03 4.17
C ALA A 551 -14.78 -7.55 3.96
N GLU A 552 -15.56 -8.09 3.02
CA GLU A 552 -15.53 -9.52 2.69
C GLU A 552 -14.18 -9.95 2.15
N ILE A 553 -13.63 -9.14 1.24
CA ILE A 553 -12.33 -9.37 0.64
C ILE A 553 -11.22 -9.18 1.68
N VAL A 554 -11.28 -8.11 2.49
CA VAL A 554 -10.30 -7.88 3.56
C VAL A 554 -10.25 -9.09 4.50
N ARG A 555 -11.40 -9.53 5.04
CA ARG A 555 -11.46 -10.68 5.94
C ARG A 555 -10.90 -11.96 5.30
N GLY A 556 -11.17 -12.19 4.01
CA GLY A 556 -10.60 -13.35 3.31
C GLY A 556 -9.09 -13.22 3.08
N ALA A 557 -8.66 -12.09 2.54
CA ALA A 557 -7.28 -11.82 2.16
C ALA A 557 -6.32 -11.73 3.35
N THR A 558 -6.77 -11.23 4.51
CA THR A 558 -5.93 -11.18 5.73
C THR A 558 -5.75 -12.54 6.39
N ASN A 559 -6.66 -13.49 6.14
CA ASN A 559 -6.57 -14.88 6.62
C ASN A 559 -5.88 -15.82 5.62
N GLN A 560 -5.47 -15.31 4.46
CA GLN A 560 -4.84 -16.10 3.41
C GLN A 560 -3.35 -15.76 3.32
N GLN A 561 -2.47 -16.70 3.67
CA GLN A 561 -1.02 -16.58 3.44
C GLN A 561 -0.72 -16.28 1.96
N GLY A 562 0.21 -15.37 1.65
CA GLY A 562 0.59 -15.06 0.27
C GLY A 562 1.51 -16.12 -0.36
N ASN A 563 1.72 -16.05 -1.68
CA ASN A 563 2.83 -16.78 -2.31
C ASN A 563 4.17 -16.09 -1.99
N GLU A 564 5.26 -16.84 -2.02
CA GLU A 564 6.62 -16.34 -1.81
C GLU A 564 7.09 -15.33 -2.88
N ILE A 565 8.06 -14.48 -2.52
CA ILE A 565 8.84 -13.71 -3.51
C ILE A 565 9.93 -14.62 -4.05
N ASP A 566 9.62 -15.28 -5.18
CA ASP A 566 10.54 -16.15 -5.89
C ASP A 566 10.24 -16.22 -7.40
N GLU A 567 10.95 -17.10 -8.11
CA GLU A 567 10.81 -17.25 -9.55
C GLU A 567 9.51 -17.91 -10.02
N PHE A 568 8.64 -18.41 -9.13
CA PHE A 568 7.43 -19.14 -9.50
C PHE A 568 6.21 -18.22 -9.54
N VAL A 569 5.37 -18.41 -10.57
CA VAL A 569 4.12 -17.66 -10.75
C VAL A 569 2.97 -18.62 -11.01
N THR A 570 1.85 -18.33 -10.36
CA THR A 570 0.63 -19.13 -10.36
C THR A 570 0.03 -19.31 -11.77
N GLY A 571 -0.73 -20.39 -11.96
CA GLY A 571 -1.32 -20.77 -13.25
C GLY A 571 -2.27 -19.71 -13.80
N ALA A 572 -3.07 -19.07 -12.92
CA ALA A 572 -3.96 -17.96 -13.29
C ALA A 572 -3.22 -16.83 -14.02
N LEU A 573 -2.05 -16.40 -13.54
CA LEU A 573 -1.27 -15.31 -14.16
C LEU A 573 -0.41 -15.79 -15.33
N ARG A 574 0.08 -17.02 -15.25
CA ARG A 574 1.00 -17.60 -16.22
C ARG A 574 0.32 -18.08 -17.51
N ASN A 575 -0.94 -18.48 -17.43
CA ASN A 575 -1.64 -19.11 -18.54
C ASN A 575 -3.03 -18.52 -18.83
N SER A 576 -3.56 -17.65 -17.98
CA SER A 576 -4.95 -17.19 -18.03
C SER A 576 -5.14 -15.75 -17.53
N VAL A 577 -4.10 -14.90 -17.63
CA VAL A 577 -4.17 -13.54 -17.07
C VAL A 577 -5.28 -12.74 -17.74
N LEU A 578 -6.09 -12.04 -16.93
CA LEU A 578 -7.33 -11.37 -17.35
C LEU A 578 -8.33 -12.29 -18.09
N GLY A 579 -8.30 -13.60 -17.82
CA GLY A 579 -9.18 -14.57 -18.48
C GLY A 579 -8.77 -14.95 -19.91
N LEU A 580 -7.59 -14.52 -20.36
CA LEU A 580 -7.09 -14.75 -21.72
C LEU A 580 -5.90 -15.71 -21.71
N PRO A 581 -5.64 -16.49 -22.79
CA PRO A 581 -4.51 -17.41 -22.89
C PRO A 581 -3.18 -16.64 -23.07
N LEU A 582 -2.85 -15.82 -22.08
CA LEU A 582 -1.69 -14.95 -21.99
C LEU A 582 -0.86 -15.33 -20.77
N ASP A 583 0.41 -14.92 -20.79
CA ASP A 583 1.41 -15.23 -19.78
C ASP A 583 2.04 -13.93 -19.26
N LEU A 584 1.70 -13.56 -18.03
CA LEU A 584 2.21 -12.34 -17.40
C LEU A 584 3.74 -12.35 -17.25
N ALA A 585 4.33 -13.50 -16.95
CA ALA A 585 5.78 -13.63 -16.80
C ALA A 585 6.50 -13.45 -18.16
N ALA A 586 5.95 -14.00 -19.24
CA ALA A 586 6.47 -13.76 -20.58
C ALA A 586 6.33 -12.27 -20.98
N ILE A 587 5.25 -11.62 -20.56
CA ILE A 587 5.03 -10.18 -20.78
C ILE A 587 6.03 -9.34 -19.98
N ASN A 588 6.33 -9.67 -18.73
CA ASN A 588 7.34 -8.97 -17.93
C ASN A 588 8.73 -9.05 -18.57
N LEU A 589 9.14 -10.25 -19.00
CA LEU A 589 10.41 -10.46 -19.71
C LEU A 589 10.45 -9.65 -21.01
N ALA A 590 9.37 -9.67 -21.80
CA ALA A 590 9.29 -8.90 -23.04
C ALA A 590 9.26 -7.38 -22.79
N ARG A 591 8.62 -6.91 -21.71
CA ARG A 591 8.56 -5.50 -21.33
C ARG A 591 9.94 -4.98 -20.93
N GLY A 592 10.67 -5.70 -20.09
CA GLY A 592 12.04 -5.33 -19.73
C GLY A 592 12.95 -5.23 -20.96
N ARG A 593 12.83 -6.16 -21.91
CA ARG A 593 13.55 -6.10 -23.21
C ARG A 593 13.11 -4.94 -24.09
N ASP A 594 11.82 -4.61 -24.11
CA ASP A 594 11.22 -3.52 -24.88
C ASP A 594 11.69 -2.14 -24.41
N THR A 595 11.80 -1.95 -23.09
CA THR A 595 12.23 -0.69 -22.47
C THR A 595 13.75 -0.61 -22.27
N GLY A 596 14.48 -1.64 -22.71
CA GLY A 596 15.94 -1.66 -22.75
C GLY A 596 16.60 -1.92 -21.41
N ILE A 597 15.94 -2.64 -20.50
CA ILE A 597 16.53 -3.03 -19.22
C ILE A 597 17.66 -4.08 -19.46
N PRO A 598 18.88 -3.84 -18.95
CA PRO A 598 20.00 -4.75 -19.14
C PRO A 598 19.83 -6.11 -18.44
N PHE A 599 20.75 -7.02 -18.71
CA PHE A 599 20.83 -8.31 -18.03
C PHE A 599 21.23 -8.15 -16.55
N LEU A 600 20.91 -9.16 -15.73
CA LEU A 600 21.21 -9.17 -14.29
C LEU A 600 22.68 -8.84 -14.00
N ASN A 601 23.63 -9.54 -14.64
CA ASN A 601 25.06 -9.33 -14.39
C ASN A 601 25.54 -7.94 -14.85
N THR A 602 24.95 -7.37 -15.90
CA THR A 602 25.26 -5.99 -16.34
C THR A 602 24.81 -4.96 -15.32
N VAL A 603 23.61 -5.15 -14.74
CA VAL A 603 23.09 -4.30 -13.65
C VAL A 603 23.96 -4.44 -12.40
N ARG A 604 24.26 -5.67 -11.99
CA ARG A 604 25.16 -6.00 -10.87
C ARG A 604 26.53 -5.35 -11.04
N GLU A 605 27.15 -5.44 -12.22
CA GLU A 605 28.44 -4.83 -12.51
C GLU A 605 28.38 -3.30 -12.31
N LYS A 606 27.34 -2.67 -12.84
CA LYS A 606 27.14 -1.23 -12.72
C LYS A 606 27.00 -0.79 -11.27
N PHE A 607 26.24 -1.52 -10.46
CA PHE A 607 26.05 -1.18 -9.05
C PHE A 607 27.31 -1.46 -8.24
N PHE A 608 27.96 -2.60 -8.45
CA PHE A 608 29.24 -2.92 -7.82
C PHE A 608 30.33 -1.87 -8.09
N ASP A 609 30.46 -1.42 -9.34
CA ASP A 609 31.43 -0.37 -9.70
C ASP A 609 31.12 0.98 -9.02
N GLY A 610 29.83 1.24 -8.73
CA GLY A 610 29.37 2.44 -8.05
C GLY A 610 29.58 2.42 -6.54
N THR A 611 29.33 1.28 -5.89
CA THR A 611 29.26 1.16 -4.42
C THR A 611 30.47 0.44 -3.82
N GLY A 612 31.07 -0.50 -4.55
CA GLY A 612 32.06 -1.45 -4.05
C GLY A 612 31.46 -2.56 -3.16
N ASP A 613 30.14 -2.69 -3.12
CA ASP A 613 29.43 -3.67 -2.30
C ASP A 613 29.57 -5.10 -2.87
N SER A 614 30.20 -5.99 -2.11
CA SER A 614 30.42 -7.37 -2.54
C SER A 614 29.15 -8.16 -2.85
N ASP A 615 28.02 -7.80 -2.24
CA ASP A 615 26.75 -8.49 -2.46
C ASP A 615 26.17 -8.18 -3.85
N LEU A 616 26.65 -7.13 -4.51
CA LEU A 616 26.27 -6.73 -5.88
C LEU A 616 27.27 -7.19 -6.94
N LYS A 617 28.30 -7.97 -6.59
CA LYS A 617 29.29 -8.45 -7.56
C LYS A 617 28.63 -9.34 -8.63
N PRO A 618 28.93 -9.18 -9.93
CA PRO A 618 28.45 -10.10 -10.97
C PRO A 618 28.82 -11.55 -10.67
N TYR A 619 27.89 -12.47 -10.96
CA TYR A 619 28.14 -13.90 -10.82
C TYR A 619 29.13 -14.37 -11.88
N GLU A 620 30.27 -14.94 -11.48
CA GLU A 620 31.33 -15.32 -12.41
C GLU A 620 30.98 -16.53 -13.28
N ASN A 621 30.07 -17.38 -12.82
CA ASN A 621 29.69 -18.64 -13.47
C ASN A 621 28.39 -19.23 -12.89
N TRP A 622 27.90 -20.31 -13.52
CA TRP A 622 26.67 -21.01 -13.10
C TRP A 622 26.74 -21.60 -11.69
N THR A 623 27.92 -22.07 -11.23
CA THR A 623 28.08 -22.57 -9.86
C THR A 623 27.86 -21.46 -8.83
N GLU A 624 28.40 -20.26 -9.08
CA GLU A 624 28.22 -19.12 -8.18
C GLU A 624 26.79 -18.62 -8.18
N PHE A 625 26.15 -18.49 -9.35
CA PHE A 625 24.74 -18.15 -9.45
C PHE A 625 23.85 -19.16 -8.71
N GLY A 626 24.06 -20.47 -8.94
CA GLY A 626 23.31 -21.53 -8.27
C GLY A 626 23.48 -21.59 -6.75
N GLY A 627 24.59 -21.06 -6.20
CA GLY A 627 24.79 -20.92 -4.76
C GLY A 627 24.11 -19.68 -4.14
N ASN A 628 23.56 -18.80 -4.97
CA ASN A 628 22.99 -17.52 -4.56
C ASN A 628 21.52 -17.34 -4.96
N ILE A 629 20.90 -18.32 -5.62
CA ILE A 629 19.45 -18.36 -5.80
C ILE A 629 18.75 -19.03 -4.62
N ARG A 630 17.49 -18.67 -4.38
CA ARG A 630 16.65 -19.19 -3.30
C ARG A 630 16.43 -20.70 -3.41
N HIS A 631 16.12 -21.17 -4.62
CA HIS A 631 15.85 -22.57 -4.91
C HIS A 631 16.97 -23.16 -5.79
N PRO A 632 18.01 -23.80 -5.23
CA PRO A 632 19.13 -24.35 -5.99
C PRO A 632 18.72 -25.33 -7.09
N GLU A 633 17.59 -26.01 -6.92
CA GLU A 633 16.97 -26.90 -7.90
C GLU A 633 16.62 -26.19 -9.21
N SER A 634 16.30 -24.89 -9.14
CA SER A 634 16.01 -24.06 -10.32
C SER A 634 17.23 -23.79 -11.19
N LEU A 635 18.46 -24.04 -10.71
CA LEU A 635 19.68 -23.91 -11.53
C LEU A 635 19.57 -24.71 -12.84
N ILE A 636 18.94 -25.89 -12.79
CA ILE A 636 18.67 -26.71 -13.97
C ILE A 636 17.78 -25.98 -14.97
N ASN A 637 16.73 -25.32 -14.50
CA ASN A 637 15.79 -24.58 -15.34
C ASN A 637 16.44 -23.32 -15.94
N PHE A 638 17.25 -22.60 -15.17
CA PHE A 638 18.02 -21.45 -15.67
C PHE A 638 19.02 -21.88 -16.75
N ILE A 639 19.78 -22.96 -16.54
CA ILE A 639 20.68 -23.50 -17.56
C ILE A 639 19.89 -23.99 -18.77
N ALA A 640 18.73 -24.61 -18.60
CA ALA A 640 17.86 -25.02 -19.72
C ALA A 640 17.38 -23.83 -20.56
N ALA A 641 17.13 -22.68 -19.92
CA ALA A 641 16.62 -21.48 -20.57
C ALA A 641 17.71 -20.65 -21.26
N TYR A 642 18.84 -20.44 -20.60
CA TYR A 642 19.90 -19.50 -21.03
C TYR A 642 21.23 -20.17 -21.42
N GLY A 643 21.45 -21.44 -21.06
CA GLY A 643 22.75 -22.08 -21.18
C GLY A 643 23.27 -22.23 -22.62
N GLY A 644 24.52 -21.81 -22.84
CA GLY A 644 25.22 -21.88 -24.14
C GLY A 644 25.84 -23.25 -24.48
N HIS A 645 25.36 -24.35 -23.91
CA HIS A 645 25.97 -25.68 -24.04
C HIS A 645 25.54 -26.41 -25.33
N PRO A 646 26.42 -27.18 -26.01
CA PRO A 646 26.05 -27.93 -27.22
C PRO A 646 24.88 -28.92 -27.05
N LEU A 647 24.70 -29.52 -25.87
CA LEU A 647 23.54 -30.39 -25.60
C LEU A 647 22.22 -29.62 -25.63
N LEU A 648 22.21 -28.39 -25.10
CA LEU A 648 21.02 -27.52 -25.08
C LEU A 648 20.69 -27.04 -26.49
N ALA A 649 21.70 -26.73 -27.30
CA ALA A 649 21.51 -26.36 -28.70
C ALA A 649 20.92 -27.49 -29.57
N ALA A 650 21.06 -28.75 -29.14
CA ALA A 650 20.48 -29.91 -29.82
C ALA A 650 19.03 -30.23 -29.38
N ALA A 651 18.60 -29.70 -28.23
CA ALA A 651 17.26 -29.89 -27.69
C ALA A 651 16.25 -28.94 -28.35
N THR A 652 15.08 -29.46 -28.71
CA THR A 652 14.05 -28.72 -29.45
C THR A 652 12.76 -28.49 -28.67
N THR A 653 12.58 -29.17 -27.55
CA THR A 653 11.45 -29.01 -26.64
C THR A 653 11.92 -28.57 -25.26
N THR A 654 11.04 -27.96 -24.47
CA THR A 654 11.28 -27.61 -23.06
C THR A 654 11.71 -28.82 -22.23
N ALA A 655 11.07 -29.98 -22.44
CA ALA A 655 11.44 -31.24 -21.79
C ALA A 655 12.86 -31.70 -22.17
N GLU A 656 13.22 -31.69 -23.46
CA GLU A 656 14.56 -32.06 -23.91
C GLU A 656 15.64 -31.10 -23.38
N LYS A 657 15.32 -29.80 -23.28
CA LYS A 657 16.22 -28.79 -22.71
C LYS A 657 16.47 -29.04 -21.21
N ARG A 658 15.42 -29.35 -20.46
CA ARG A 658 15.52 -29.68 -19.04
C ARG A 658 16.34 -30.95 -18.81
N GLU A 659 16.12 -32.00 -19.61
CA GLU A 659 16.92 -33.23 -19.55
C GLU A 659 18.40 -32.97 -19.87
N ALA A 660 18.69 -32.16 -20.90
CA ALA A 660 20.06 -31.77 -21.22
C ALA A 660 20.72 -30.95 -20.09
N ALA A 661 19.98 -30.03 -19.47
CA ALA A 661 20.46 -29.27 -18.32
C ALA A 661 20.70 -30.17 -17.09
N MET A 662 19.81 -31.15 -16.83
CA MET A 662 20.00 -32.15 -15.78
C MET A 662 21.27 -32.97 -16.01
N GLU A 663 21.55 -33.39 -17.25
CA GLU A 663 22.79 -34.09 -17.59
C GLU A 663 24.03 -33.22 -17.34
N ILE A 664 23.96 -31.92 -17.61
CA ILE A 664 25.04 -30.96 -17.34
C ILE A 664 25.27 -30.79 -15.83
N VAL A 665 24.21 -30.60 -15.05
CA VAL A 665 24.29 -30.26 -13.61
C VAL A 665 24.56 -31.47 -12.73
N LEU A 666 23.92 -32.61 -13.01
CA LEU A 666 23.95 -33.80 -12.16
C LEU A 666 24.83 -34.93 -12.73
N GLY A 667 25.16 -34.87 -14.03
CA GLY A 667 25.78 -35.97 -14.76
C GLY A 667 24.76 -37.02 -15.21
N ARG A 668 25.23 -38.04 -15.93
CA ARG A 668 24.40 -39.14 -16.43
C ARG A 668 24.59 -40.40 -15.57
N SER A 669 23.50 -40.95 -15.04
CA SER A 669 23.51 -42.29 -14.44
C SER A 669 23.21 -43.37 -15.47
N ASP A 670 23.93 -44.49 -15.44
CA ASP A 670 23.75 -45.63 -16.34
C ASP A 670 22.29 -46.11 -16.40
N ASP A 671 21.73 -46.22 -17.60
CA ASP A 671 20.58 -47.07 -17.85
C ASP A 671 21.03 -48.53 -17.70
N SER A 672 20.45 -49.24 -16.72
CA SER A 672 20.70 -50.68 -16.50
C SER A 672 20.40 -51.57 -17.72
N ALA A 673 19.75 -51.03 -18.77
CA ALA A 673 19.43 -51.72 -20.02
C ALA A 673 20.47 -51.55 -21.15
N THR A 674 21.46 -50.65 -21.05
CA THR A 674 22.47 -50.44 -22.10
C THR A 674 23.90 -50.83 -21.68
N PRO A 675 24.69 -51.57 -22.49
CA PRO A 675 26.01 -52.08 -22.08
C PRO A 675 27.18 -51.09 -22.18
N GLU A 676 26.93 -49.81 -22.47
CA GLU A 676 27.98 -48.79 -22.54
C GLU A 676 28.13 -48.17 -21.16
N ASN A 677 29.23 -48.54 -20.50
CA ASN A 677 29.59 -48.13 -19.14
C ASN A 677 30.25 -46.75 -19.20
N GLU A 678 29.45 -45.70 -19.34
CA GLU A 678 29.89 -44.30 -19.35
C GLU A 678 29.04 -43.48 -18.37
N SER A 679 29.23 -43.71 -17.06
CA SER A 679 28.83 -42.71 -16.06
C SER A 679 29.69 -41.47 -16.25
N THR A 680 29.07 -40.38 -16.69
CA THR A 680 29.66 -39.04 -16.72
C THR A 680 29.21 -38.28 -15.47
N GLY A 681 30.16 -37.64 -14.77
CA GLY A 681 29.82 -36.68 -13.71
C GLY A 681 29.31 -35.35 -14.30
N PRO A 682 28.92 -34.39 -13.45
CA PRO A 682 28.58 -33.03 -13.88
C PRO A 682 29.64 -32.42 -14.80
N ASP A 683 29.22 -31.60 -15.77
CA ASP A 683 30.14 -30.84 -16.61
C ASP A 683 30.67 -29.61 -15.87
N THR A 684 31.67 -29.86 -15.02
CA THR A 684 32.28 -28.81 -14.20
C THR A 684 32.99 -27.74 -15.00
N ASP A 685 33.41 -28.03 -16.25
CA ASP A 685 34.05 -27.03 -17.10
C ASP A 685 33.01 -26.02 -17.61
N PHE A 686 31.83 -26.46 -18.03
CA PHE A 686 30.73 -25.55 -18.36
C PHE A 686 30.26 -24.75 -17.14
N LEU A 687 30.00 -25.44 -16.01
CA LEU A 687 29.43 -24.82 -14.82
C LEU A 687 30.34 -23.75 -14.19
N ASN A 688 31.66 -23.91 -14.28
CA ASN A 688 32.63 -22.96 -13.73
C ASN A 688 33.27 -22.04 -14.79
N GLY A 689 32.86 -22.14 -16.06
CA GLY A 689 33.49 -21.39 -17.15
C GLY A 689 34.98 -21.71 -17.30
N THR A 690 35.38 -22.96 -17.06
CA THR A 690 36.77 -23.43 -17.16
C THR A 690 36.99 -24.31 -18.38
N GLY A 691 38.21 -24.83 -18.56
CA GLY A 691 38.52 -25.78 -19.62
C GLY A 691 38.22 -25.23 -21.01
N GLU A 692 37.32 -25.88 -21.74
CA GLU A 692 36.93 -25.45 -23.09
C GLU A 692 35.96 -24.26 -23.11
N PHE A 693 35.33 -23.94 -21.98
CA PHE A 693 34.44 -22.79 -21.79
C PHE A 693 35.16 -21.56 -21.23
N ALA A 694 36.46 -21.65 -20.94
CA ALA A 694 37.26 -20.52 -20.47
C ALA A 694 37.23 -19.34 -21.46
N GLY A 695 36.71 -18.20 -20.99
CA GLY A 695 36.54 -16.97 -21.78
C GLY A 695 35.48 -17.07 -22.88
N ARG A 696 34.53 -18.01 -22.76
CA ARG A 696 33.35 -18.11 -23.62
C ARG A 696 32.10 -17.76 -22.83
N GLU A 697 31.13 -17.17 -23.52
CA GLU A 697 29.76 -17.01 -23.03
C GLU A 697 29.17 -18.38 -22.67
N THR A 698 28.76 -18.57 -21.42
CA THR A 698 28.05 -19.79 -20.98
C THR A 698 26.56 -19.56 -20.82
N GLY A 699 26.09 -18.30 -20.94
CA GLY A 699 24.70 -17.88 -20.80
C GLY A 699 24.33 -17.27 -19.44
N VAL A 700 25.22 -17.33 -18.44
CA VAL A 700 24.94 -16.73 -17.11
C VAL A 700 24.79 -15.21 -17.19
N ASP A 701 25.56 -14.56 -18.06
CA ASP A 701 25.50 -13.11 -18.29
C ASP A 701 24.27 -12.68 -19.12
N GLU A 702 23.50 -13.63 -19.67
CA GLU A 702 22.31 -13.37 -20.49
C GLU A 702 20.98 -13.48 -19.69
N ILE A 703 21.05 -13.65 -18.36
CA ILE A 703 19.85 -13.76 -17.51
C ILE A 703 19.13 -12.41 -17.44
N ASP A 704 17.85 -12.38 -17.79
CA ASP A 704 17.00 -11.19 -17.64
C ASP A 704 16.92 -10.72 -16.18
N LEU A 705 17.01 -9.40 -15.96
CA LEU A 705 17.00 -8.80 -14.62
C LEU A 705 15.78 -9.25 -13.79
N TRP A 706 14.58 -9.27 -14.39
CA TRP A 706 13.35 -9.59 -13.65
C TRP A 706 13.40 -11.00 -13.03
N ILE A 707 13.61 -12.03 -13.86
CA ILE A 707 13.58 -13.42 -13.37
C ILE A 707 14.85 -13.79 -12.60
N GLY A 708 15.98 -13.19 -12.95
CA GLY A 708 17.23 -13.40 -12.23
C GLY A 708 17.20 -12.80 -10.82
N GLY A 709 16.70 -11.57 -10.69
CA GLY A 709 16.56 -10.89 -9.40
C GLY A 709 15.49 -11.50 -8.50
N LEU A 710 14.36 -11.96 -9.06
CA LEU A 710 13.36 -12.76 -8.32
C LEU A 710 13.95 -14.03 -7.71
N ALA A 711 14.86 -14.70 -8.43
CA ALA A 711 15.46 -15.94 -7.97
C ALA A 711 16.56 -15.73 -6.92
N GLU A 712 17.12 -14.53 -6.77
CA GLU A 712 18.18 -14.27 -5.77
C GLU A 712 17.63 -14.52 -4.35
N LYS A 713 18.38 -15.27 -3.54
CA LYS A 713 17.98 -15.49 -2.14
C LYS A 713 18.03 -14.16 -1.36
N PRO A 714 17.12 -13.96 -0.39
CA PRO A 714 17.15 -12.76 0.45
C PRO A 714 18.46 -12.58 1.19
N LEU A 715 18.77 -11.32 1.51
CA LEU A 715 19.93 -10.98 2.35
C LEU A 715 19.71 -11.46 3.79
N ALA A 716 20.80 -11.81 4.47
CA ALA A 716 20.75 -12.23 5.87
C ALA A 716 20.36 -11.10 6.84
N SER A 717 20.25 -9.85 6.35
CA SER A 717 19.86 -8.66 7.09
C SER A 717 18.35 -8.50 7.31
N GLY A 718 17.53 -9.46 6.87
CA GLY A 718 16.11 -9.55 7.28
C GLY A 718 15.06 -9.02 6.31
N GLY A 719 15.42 -8.60 5.09
CA GLY A 719 14.47 -8.19 4.05
C GLY A 719 13.91 -9.36 3.19
N LEU A 720 12.88 -9.09 2.40
CA LEU A 720 12.22 -10.09 1.53
C LEU A 720 12.89 -10.28 0.16
N LEU A 721 13.74 -9.33 -0.25
CA LEU A 721 14.33 -9.27 -1.60
C LEU A 721 15.78 -9.76 -1.62
N GLY A 722 16.17 -10.34 -2.76
CA GLY A 722 17.58 -10.61 -3.07
C GLY A 722 18.38 -9.33 -3.33
N SER A 723 19.71 -9.44 -3.26
CA SER A 723 20.66 -8.31 -3.27
C SER A 723 20.41 -7.23 -4.34
N THR A 724 20.16 -7.64 -5.59
CA THR A 724 20.01 -6.71 -6.72
C THR A 724 18.68 -5.96 -6.66
N PHE A 725 17.59 -6.68 -6.40
CA PHE A 725 16.26 -6.08 -6.25
C PHE A 725 16.19 -5.20 -5.02
N ASN A 726 16.78 -5.65 -3.91
CA ASN A 726 16.90 -4.88 -2.70
C ASN A 726 17.56 -3.52 -2.95
N PHE A 727 18.72 -3.50 -3.62
CA PHE A 727 19.41 -2.25 -3.92
C PHE A 727 18.55 -1.26 -4.71
N VAL A 728 17.83 -1.72 -5.74
CA VAL A 728 16.97 -0.85 -6.54
C VAL A 728 15.75 -0.37 -5.74
N PHE A 729 15.13 -1.26 -4.96
CA PHE A 729 13.96 -0.95 -4.14
C PHE A 729 14.30 0.06 -3.05
N GLU A 730 15.29 -0.24 -2.22
CA GLU A 730 15.79 0.61 -1.11
C GLU A 730 16.19 1.99 -1.62
N THR A 731 17.03 2.05 -2.66
CA THR A 731 17.43 3.31 -3.29
C THR A 731 16.23 4.13 -3.79
N GLN A 732 15.20 3.48 -4.31
CA GLN A 732 14.01 4.20 -4.80
C GLN A 732 13.15 4.69 -3.62
N MET A 733 12.94 3.88 -2.60
CA MET A 733 12.15 4.25 -1.42
C MET A 733 12.79 5.43 -0.66
N GLU A 734 14.10 5.40 -0.45
CA GLU A 734 14.82 6.50 0.21
C GLU A 734 14.76 7.80 -0.62
N LYS A 735 14.78 7.71 -1.95
CA LYS A 735 14.58 8.89 -2.81
C LYS A 735 13.18 9.47 -2.67
N LEU A 736 12.16 8.61 -2.57
CA LEU A 736 10.77 9.05 -2.38
C LEU A 736 10.58 9.70 -1.01
N GLN A 737 11.21 9.16 0.02
CA GLN A 737 11.19 9.68 1.40
C GLN A 737 11.91 11.03 1.49
N ASN A 738 13.19 11.07 1.09
CA ASN A 738 14.06 12.23 1.28
C ASN A 738 13.87 13.32 0.21
N GLY A 739 13.42 12.94 -0.98
CA GLY A 739 13.16 13.84 -2.11
C GLY A 739 11.78 14.48 -2.12
N ASP A 740 10.86 14.07 -1.23
CA ASP A 740 9.52 14.65 -1.13
C ASP A 740 9.47 15.80 -0.13
N ARG A 741 9.33 17.04 -0.62
CA ARG A 741 9.16 18.22 0.24
C ARG A 741 7.91 18.14 1.11
N PHE A 742 6.94 17.31 0.76
CA PHE A 742 5.68 17.15 1.47
C PHE A 742 5.61 15.84 2.28
N TYR A 743 6.77 15.24 2.58
CA TYR A 743 6.86 14.05 3.43
C TYR A 743 6.29 14.30 4.85
N TYR A 744 5.45 13.38 5.33
CA TYR A 744 4.57 13.60 6.48
C TYR A 744 5.29 14.03 7.76
N LEU A 745 6.42 13.41 8.13
CA LEU A 745 7.15 13.76 9.37
C LEU A 745 7.55 15.23 9.40
N SER A 746 8.27 15.71 8.37
CA SER A 746 8.65 17.12 8.28
C SER A 746 7.45 18.05 8.18
N ARG A 747 6.36 17.57 7.58
CA ARG A 747 5.18 18.38 7.28
C ARG A 747 4.27 18.55 8.49
N LEU A 748 4.24 17.59 9.40
CA LEU A 748 3.35 17.55 10.56
C LEU A 748 4.06 17.74 11.90
N GLU A 749 5.37 17.98 11.88
CA GLU A 749 6.16 18.27 13.07
C GLU A 749 5.44 19.29 13.99
N GLY A 750 5.23 18.90 15.25
CA GLY A 750 4.60 19.73 16.27
C GLY A 750 3.09 19.94 16.11
N THR A 751 2.37 18.97 15.53
CA THR A 751 0.89 18.99 15.42
C THR A 751 0.28 17.77 16.10
N ASN A 752 -0.92 17.92 16.70
CA ASN A 752 -1.73 16.77 17.15
C ASN A 752 -1.94 15.77 16.01
N PHE A 753 -2.07 16.25 14.78
CA PHE A 753 -2.23 15.34 13.65
C PHE A 753 -1.06 14.35 13.50
N LEU A 754 0.19 14.72 13.80
CA LEU A 754 1.30 13.77 13.81
C LEU A 754 1.11 12.69 14.88
N THR A 755 0.81 13.09 16.12
CA THR A 755 0.50 12.16 17.23
C THR A 755 -0.62 11.19 16.87
N GLN A 756 -1.67 11.69 16.22
CA GLN A 756 -2.80 10.87 15.77
C GLN A 756 -2.41 9.87 14.68
N LEU A 757 -1.40 10.17 13.85
CA LEU A 757 -0.88 9.25 12.84
C LEU A 757 -0.05 8.16 13.48
N GLU A 758 0.89 8.49 14.38
CA GLU A 758 1.72 7.51 15.08
C GLU A 758 0.89 6.52 15.89
N GLY A 759 -0.23 6.98 16.47
CA GLY A 759 -1.20 6.13 17.15
C GLY A 759 -2.18 5.38 16.23
N THR A 760 -2.02 5.34 14.91
CA THR A 760 -2.99 4.71 13.99
C THR A 760 -2.34 3.67 13.08
N SER A 761 -2.87 2.45 13.06
CA SER A 761 -2.44 1.41 12.12
C SER A 761 -3.23 1.37 10.81
N PHE A 762 -2.69 0.69 9.78
CA PHE A 762 -3.45 0.44 8.56
C PHE A 762 -4.71 -0.39 8.86
N SER A 763 -4.64 -1.33 9.81
CA SER A 763 -5.77 -2.18 10.21
C SER A 763 -7.00 -1.35 10.61
N GLU A 764 -6.80 -0.29 11.41
CA GLU A 764 -7.87 0.61 11.84
C GLU A 764 -8.47 1.41 10.68
N LEU A 765 -7.62 1.86 9.75
CA LEU A 765 -8.08 2.55 8.54
C LEU A 765 -8.96 1.63 7.70
N VAL A 766 -8.57 0.37 7.55
CA VAL A 766 -9.37 -0.64 6.85
C VAL A 766 -10.68 -0.90 7.60
N MET A 767 -10.65 -1.13 8.92
CA MET A 767 -11.84 -1.45 9.72
C MET A 767 -12.87 -0.32 9.68
N ARG A 768 -12.45 0.93 9.92
CA ARG A 768 -13.37 2.09 9.96
C ARG A 768 -14.02 2.42 8.62
N ASN A 769 -13.45 1.95 7.50
CA ASN A 769 -13.94 2.23 6.14
C ASN A 769 -14.62 1.04 5.45
N THR A 770 -14.58 -0.16 6.03
CA THR A 770 -15.17 -1.37 5.42
C THR A 770 -16.22 -2.04 6.29
N GLY A 771 -16.10 -1.95 7.62
CA GLY A 771 -16.90 -2.72 8.56
C GLY A 771 -16.29 -4.09 8.89
N ALA A 772 -15.06 -4.38 8.47
CA ALA A 772 -14.24 -5.41 9.12
C ALA A 772 -13.99 -5.03 10.59
N LYS A 773 -13.76 -6.03 11.44
CA LYS A 773 -13.48 -5.87 12.88
C LYS A 773 -12.35 -6.82 13.28
N HIS A 774 -11.63 -6.45 14.33
CA HIS A 774 -10.57 -7.25 14.95
C HIS A 774 -9.60 -7.86 13.93
N LEU A 775 -9.06 -7.00 13.06
CA LEU A 775 -7.93 -7.36 12.20
C LEU A 775 -6.64 -7.38 13.06
N PRO A 776 -5.59 -8.12 12.65
CA PRO A 776 -4.28 -7.97 13.29
C PRO A 776 -3.78 -6.53 13.11
N PHE A 777 -3.06 -6.01 14.13
CA PHE A 777 -2.52 -4.65 14.11
C PHE A 777 -1.62 -4.42 12.88
N ASP A 778 -0.66 -5.34 12.68
CA ASP A 778 -0.03 -5.54 11.37
C ASP A 778 -1.01 -6.28 10.46
N VAL A 779 -1.81 -5.51 9.72
CA VAL A 779 -2.81 -6.03 8.79
C VAL A 779 -2.21 -6.88 7.67
N PHE A 780 -0.90 -6.86 7.47
CA PHE A 780 -0.22 -7.67 6.46
C PHE A 780 0.22 -9.03 6.98
N SER A 781 0.18 -9.28 8.29
CA SER A 781 0.51 -10.58 8.86
C SER A 781 -0.70 -11.51 8.91
N VAL A 782 -0.44 -12.83 8.81
CA VAL A 782 -1.47 -13.86 9.00
C VAL A 782 -1.51 -14.23 10.49
N PRO A 783 -2.61 -13.96 11.22
CA PRO A 783 -2.73 -14.45 12.58
C PRO A 783 -2.95 -15.97 12.57
N ASP A 784 -2.43 -16.68 13.58
CA ASP A 784 -2.68 -18.12 13.71
C ASP A 784 -4.16 -18.38 14.05
N PHE A 785 -4.77 -17.52 14.86
CA PHE A 785 -6.20 -17.54 15.18
C PHE A 785 -6.71 -16.22 15.76
N THR A 786 -8.00 -15.96 15.53
CA THR A 786 -8.75 -14.88 16.18
C THR A 786 -9.57 -15.45 17.34
N ILE A 787 -9.56 -14.78 18.49
CA ILE A 787 -10.28 -15.13 19.71
C ILE A 787 -11.23 -13.99 20.03
N GLU A 788 -12.53 -14.26 20.08
CA GLU A 788 -13.56 -13.25 20.30
C GLU A 788 -14.17 -13.38 21.71
N ALA A 789 -14.16 -12.30 22.49
CA ALA A 789 -14.62 -12.33 23.87
C ALA A 789 -16.08 -12.75 24.02
N ASN A 790 -16.92 -12.38 23.04
CA ASN A 790 -18.34 -12.71 22.99
C ASN A 790 -18.68 -14.02 22.25
N ASP A 791 -17.71 -14.67 21.59
CA ASP A 791 -17.93 -15.91 20.84
C ASP A 791 -16.97 -17.04 21.26
N PRO A 792 -17.37 -17.86 22.24
CA PRO A 792 -16.61 -19.05 22.64
C PRO A 792 -16.39 -20.09 21.55
N SER A 793 -17.02 -19.97 20.37
CA SER A 793 -16.77 -20.86 19.23
C SER A 793 -15.36 -20.67 18.63
N THR A 794 -14.78 -19.48 18.82
CA THR A 794 -13.42 -19.12 18.41
C THR A 794 -12.34 -19.71 19.33
N TYR A 795 -12.72 -20.26 20.48
CA TYR A 795 -11.76 -20.71 21.49
C TYR A 795 -11.17 -22.06 21.14
N GLN A 796 -9.86 -22.08 20.92
CA GLN A 796 -9.11 -23.31 20.65
C GLN A 796 -9.16 -24.25 21.86
N THR A 797 -9.68 -25.47 21.67
CA THR A 797 -9.68 -26.52 22.70
C THR A 797 -8.65 -27.62 22.38
N GLY A 798 -7.44 -27.56 22.95
CA GLY A 798 -6.37 -28.54 22.70
C GLY A 798 -5.01 -28.24 23.37
N ASP A 799 -4.07 -29.20 23.32
CA ASP A 799 -2.78 -29.23 24.07
C ASP A 799 -1.70 -28.21 23.64
N ALA A 800 -2.01 -27.25 22.76
CA ALA A 800 -1.11 -26.16 22.36
C ALA A 800 -1.70 -24.80 22.76
N GLY A 801 -1.64 -24.47 24.06
CA GLY A 801 -1.99 -23.12 24.53
C GLY A 801 -3.49 -22.77 24.57
N GLY A 802 -4.39 -23.74 24.75
CA GLY A 802 -5.84 -23.52 24.69
C GLY A 802 -6.38 -22.39 25.58
N VAL A 803 -7.44 -21.73 25.10
CA VAL A 803 -8.08 -20.59 25.77
C VAL A 803 -8.77 -21.03 27.06
N VAL A 804 -8.48 -20.36 28.17
CA VAL A 804 -9.08 -20.62 29.48
C VAL A 804 -9.91 -19.42 29.93
N GLN A 805 -11.21 -19.64 30.15
CA GLN A 805 -12.03 -18.66 30.86
C GLN A 805 -12.00 -18.92 32.38
N ARG A 806 -11.59 -17.92 33.16
CA ARG A 806 -11.59 -18.00 34.64
C ARG A 806 -11.79 -16.63 35.27
N ASP A 807 -12.73 -16.54 36.22
CA ASP A 807 -12.98 -15.32 37.01
C ASP A 807 -13.25 -14.06 36.17
N GLY A 808 -13.89 -14.24 35.01
CA GLY A 808 -14.22 -13.17 34.06
C GLY A 808 -13.08 -12.79 33.11
N TRP A 809 -11.94 -13.50 33.17
CA TRP A 809 -10.85 -13.36 32.24
C TRP A 809 -10.91 -14.39 31.12
N ILE A 810 -10.39 -14.00 29.96
CA ILE A 810 -10.02 -14.86 28.84
C ILE A 810 -8.50 -14.91 28.80
N TYR A 811 -7.94 -16.11 29.01
CA TYR A 811 -6.50 -16.34 28.97
C TYR A 811 -6.14 -17.17 27.75
N TYR A 812 -5.27 -16.64 26.92
CA TYR A 812 -4.45 -17.39 25.99
C TYR A 812 -3.02 -17.50 26.55
N SER A 813 -2.33 -18.61 26.33
CA SER A 813 -0.99 -18.84 26.90
C SER A 813 -0.12 -19.72 26.00
N GLY A 814 -0.39 -19.66 24.70
CA GLY A 814 0.41 -20.34 23.67
C GLY A 814 1.51 -19.44 23.14
N ASN A 815 2.23 -19.96 22.14
CA ASN A 815 3.33 -19.25 21.46
C ASN A 815 2.95 -18.86 20.02
N SER A 816 1.69 -19.10 19.63
CA SER A 816 1.14 -18.61 18.36
C SER A 816 0.74 -17.15 18.47
N HIS A 817 0.76 -16.45 17.34
CA HIS A 817 0.36 -15.05 17.16
C HIS A 817 -1.15 -14.96 17.03
N VAL A 818 -1.81 -14.23 17.91
CA VAL A 818 -3.27 -14.20 17.99
C VAL A 818 -3.84 -12.79 17.89
N VAL A 819 -5.07 -12.71 17.42
CA VAL A 819 -5.89 -11.50 17.59
C VAL A 819 -6.95 -11.79 18.64
N MET A 820 -7.01 -11.00 19.69
CA MET A 820 -8.05 -11.07 20.72
C MET A 820 -8.97 -9.86 20.61
N GLY A 821 -10.24 -10.11 20.27
CA GLY A 821 -11.28 -9.10 20.12
C GLY A 821 -12.15 -8.95 21.37
N GLY A 822 -12.33 -7.71 21.81
CA GLY A 822 -13.15 -7.31 22.93
C GLY A 822 -14.63 -7.13 22.58
N THR A 823 -15.32 -6.30 23.36
CA THR A 823 -16.73 -5.95 23.21
C THR A 823 -16.96 -4.52 23.71
N GLU A 824 -18.17 -3.99 23.51
CA GLU A 824 -18.62 -2.71 24.09
C GLU A 824 -18.84 -2.74 25.63
N LEU A 825 -18.30 -3.74 26.33
CA LEU A 825 -18.40 -3.93 27.76
C LEU A 825 -17.01 -4.19 28.35
N THR A 826 -16.86 -3.97 29.66
CA THR A 826 -15.63 -4.32 30.36
C THR A 826 -15.20 -5.78 30.15
N ASP A 827 -14.09 -5.94 29.44
CA ASP A 827 -13.40 -7.17 29.13
C ASP A 827 -12.08 -7.29 29.90
N ARG A 828 -11.62 -8.54 30.01
CA ARG A 828 -10.37 -8.87 30.69
C ARG A 828 -9.67 -9.96 29.93
N MET A 829 -8.62 -9.59 29.22
CA MET A 829 -7.95 -10.45 28.25
C MET A 829 -6.46 -10.53 28.58
N GLN A 830 -5.91 -11.73 28.41
CA GLN A 830 -4.48 -11.96 28.48
C GLN A 830 -4.03 -12.85 27.33
N ALA A 831 -2.97 -12.43 26.65
CA ALA A 831 -2.33 -13.10 25.52
C ALA A 831 -1.06 -13.89 25.96
N GLY A 832 -0.35 -14.43 24.97
CA GLY A 832 0.64 -15.48 25.12
C GLY A 832 2.10 -15.02 25.01
N ASP A 833 2.93 -15.86 24.38
CA ASP A 833 4.36 -15.60 24.14
C ASP A 833 4.65 -15.16 22.68
N GLY A 834 3.63 -14.99 21.84
CA GLY A 834 3.78 -14.60 20.44
C GLY A 834 3.35 -13.15 20.24
N ASP A 835 3.77 -12.54 19.14
CA ASP A 835 3.36 -11.18 18.74
C ASP A 835 1.83 -11.11 18.53
N ASP A 836 1.11 -10.63 19.54
CA ASP A 836 -0.33 -10.70 19.67
C ASP A 836 -0.98 -9.30 19.50
N THR A 837 -2.23 -9.26 19.03
CA THR A 837 -3.03 -8.03 18.97
C THR A 837 -4.24 -8.15 19.90
N LEU A 838 -4.46 -7.17 20.77
CA LEU A 838 -5.60 -7.12 21.68
C LEU A 838 -6.41 -5.84 21.42
N TRP A 839 -7.70 -6.00 21.09
CA TRP A 839 -8.68 -4.92 20.94
C TRP A 839 -9.61 -4.87 22.15
N GLY A 840 -9.67 -3.74 22.86
CA GLY A 840 -10.61 -3.49 23.97
C GLY A 840 -12.03 -3.21 23.49
N ASP A 841 -12.19 -2.57 22.33
CA ASP A 841 -13.42 -2.01 21.78
C ASP A 841 -13.99 -0.86 22.64
N GLY A 842 -14.81 -1.16 23.64
CA GLY A 842 -15.39 -0.11 24.44
C GLY A 842 -15.71 -0.61 25.83
N GLY A 843 -15.47 0.17 26.87
CA GLY A 843 -15.61 -0.37 28.21
C GLY A 843 -14.68 0.28 29.19
N ASN A 844 -14.03 -0.54 30.00
CA ASN A 844 -13.00 -0.14 30.94
C ASN A 844 -12.20 -1.42 31.17
N ASP A 845 -11.35 -1.73 30.21
CA ASP A 845 -10.83 -3.05 29.93
C ASP A 845 -9.53 -3.29 30.67
N VAL A 846 -9.17 -4.56 30.79
CA VAL A 846 -7.86 -4.96 31.29
C VAL A 846 -7.21 -5.86 30.27
N LEU A 847 -6.19 -5.33 29.60
CA LEU A 847 -5.46 -6.00 28.53
C LEU A 847 -4.05 -6.32 29.04
N VAL A 848 -3.61 -7.56 28.83
CA VAL A 848 -2.27 -8.03 29.21
C VAL A 848 -1.68 -8.80 28.05
N ALA A 849 -0.59 -8.31 27.49
CA ALA A 849 -0.02 -8.81 26.25
C ALA A 849 0.73 -10.13 26.48
N GLY A 850 1.86 -10.11 27.18
CA GLY A 850 2.57 -11.34 27.51
C GLY A 850 4.05 -11.24 27.22
N LEU A 851 4.57 -12.09 26.36
CA LEU A 851 5.91 -11.92 25.79
C LEU A 851 5.74 -11.78 24.28
N GLY A 852 6.70 -11.13 23.62
CA GLY A 852 6.61 -10.91 22.17
C GLY A 852 6.34 -9.44 21.90
N ASN A 853 6.36 -9.05 20.62
CA ASN A 853 6.11 -7.66 20.25
C ASN A 853 4.61 -7.48 20.00
N ASP A 854 3.90 -7.00 21.02
CA ASP A 854 2.45 -7.02 21.06
C ASP A 854 1.82 -5.66 20.73
N ALA A 855 0.55 -5.66 20.34
CA ALA A 855 -0.24 -4.46 20.15
C ALA A 855 -1.48 -4.46 21.07
N LEU A 856 -1.58 -3.46 21.95
CA LEU A 856 -2.70 -3.27 22.88
C LEU A 856 -3.47 -2.00 22.53
N ILE A 857 -4.73 -2.17 22.14
CA ILE A 857 -5.62 -1.05 21.76
C ILE A 857 -6.82 -1.04 22.70
N GLY A 858 -6.95 0.00 23.53
CA GLY A 858 -8.07 0.19 24.47
C GLY A 858 -9.37 0.62 23.80
N ASP A 859 -9.27 1.57 22.86
CA ASP A 859 -10.39 2.26 22.20
C ASP A 859 -11.22 3.10 23.20
N ASP A 860 -12.54 2.97 23.27
CA ASP A 860 -13.37 3.87 24.10
C ASP A 860 -13.43 3.38 25.57
N GLY A 861 -12.84 4.07 26.53
CA GLY A 861 -13.02 3.76 27.94
C GLY A 861 -11.85 4.17 28.83
N ASN A 862 -11.88 3.71 30.10
CA ASN A 862 -10.73 3.91 31.01
C ASN A 862 -10.06 2.56 31.22
N ASP A 863 -9.06 2.30 30.40
CA ASP A 863 -8.47 0.99 30.20
C ASP A 863 -7.18 0.83 30.99
N ARG A 864 -6.83 -0.43 31.24
CA ARG A 864 -5.59 -0.80 31.91
C ARG A 864 -4.84 -1.80 31.07
N MET A 865 -3.69 -1.38 30.57
CA MET A 865 -2.89 -2.15 29.62
C MET A 865 -1.51 -2.47 30.19
N SER A 866 -0.97 -3.65 29.88
CA SER A 866 0.37 -4.08 30.30
C SER A 866 1.01 -5.01 29.26
N GLY A 867 2.20 -4.64 28.78
CA GLY A 867 2.93 -5.29 27.69
C GLY A 867 3.81 -6.42 28.20
N GLN A 868 4.66 -6.07 29.17
CA GLN A 868 5.64 -6.89 29.88
C GLN A 868 7.03 -6.94 29.22
N ASP A 869 7.37 -7.96 28.43
CA ASP A 869 8.71 -8.06 27.81
C ASP A 869 8.50 -8.17 26.28
N GLY A 870 9.07 -7.25 25.51
CA GLY A 870 8.89 -7.13 24.06
C GLY A 870 8.90 -5.68 23.63
N ASP A 871 9.06 -5.42 22.33
CA ASP A 871 8.92 -4.05 21.81
C ASP A 871 7.44 -3.86 21.46
N ASP A 872 6.67 -3.28 22.39
CA ASP A 872 5.20 -3.26 22.36
C ASP A 872 4.62 -1.94 21.84
N PHE A 873 3.44 -2.02 21.22
CA PHE A 873 2.62 -0.86 20.83
C PHE A 873 1.40 -0.72 21.74
N PHE A 874 1.16 0.49 22.25
CA PHE A 874 -0.04 0.83 23.02
C PHE A 874 -0.80 2.00 22.43
N LYS A 875 -2.12 1.85 22.44
CA LYS A 875 -3.07 2.91 22.15
C LYS A 875 -4.17 2.95 23.19
N GLY A 876 -4.23 4.02 23.99
CA GLY A 876 -5.30 4.27 24.97
C GLY A 876 -6.65 4.42 24.28
N GLY A 877 -6.79 5.50 23.51
CA GLY A 877 -8.02 5.80 22.79
C GLY A 877 -8.76 6.95 23.47
N GLY A 878 -9.99 6.72 23.93
CA GLY A 878 -10.80 7.74 24.57
C GLY A 878 -11.12 7.44 26.03
N GLY A 879 -10.50 8.15 26.96
CA GLY A 879 -10.79 8.13 28.40
C GLY A 879 -9.53 8.28 29.24
N ASP A 880 -9.63 8.09 30.57
CA ASP A 880 -8.45 8.21 31.45
C ASP A 880 -7.73 6.84 31.57
N ASP A 881 -6.74 6.57 30.73
CA ASP A 881 -6.09 5.26 30.59
C ASP A 881 -4.87 5.05 31.51
N SER A 882 -4.47 3.79 31.68
CA SER A 882 -3.27 3.40 32.43
C SER A 882 -2.47 2.36 31.67
N MET A 883 -1.27 2.76 31.22
CA MET A 883 -0.38 1.94 30.40
C MET A 883 0.94 1.65 31.12
N GLU A 884 1.40 0.40 31.03
CA GLU A 884 2.66 -0.09 31.59
C GLU A 884 3.36 -0.91 30.50
N GLY A 885 4.32 -0.30 29.78
CA GLY A 885 5.04 -0.91 28.65
C GLY A 885 5.80 -2.14 29.10
N GLY A 886 6.88 -1.92 29.84
CA GLY A 886 7.57 -2.96 30.59
C GLY A 886 9.07 -3.00 30.30
N ARG A 887 9.51 -3.95 29.50
CA ARG A 887 10.88 -4.06 28.99
C ARG A 887 10.84 -4.20 27.48
N GLY A 888 11.78 -3.56 26.82
CA GLY A 888 11.81 -3.48 25.36
C GLY A 888 11.66 -2.01 24.99
N ASP A 889 11.82 -1.72 23.70
CA ASP A 889 11.70 -0.37 23.18
C ASP A 889 10.22 -0.18 22.79
N ASP A 890 9.43 0.46 23.66
CA ASP A 890 7.97 0.53 23.55
C ASP A 890 7.47 1.83 22.91
N LEU A 891 6.36 1.78 22.15
CA LEU A 891 5.63 2.95 21.64
C LEU A 891 4.26 3.07 22.33
N LEU A 892 4.06 4.13 23.13
CA LEU A 892 2.85 4.34 23.91
C LEU A 892 2.10 5.63 23.52
N VAL A 893 0.85 5.51 23.08
CA VAL A 893 0.04 6.65 22.64
C VAL A 893 -1.27 6.74 23.45
N GLY A 894 -1.43 7.78 24.26
CA GLY A 894 -2.61 7.99 25.13
C GLY A 894 -3.86 8.42 24.35
N LEU A 895 -3.73 9.51 23.58
CA LEU A 895 -4.79 10.17 22.80
C LEU A 895 -5.76 11.01 23.66
N GLU A 896 -7.06 10.72 23.71
CA GLU A 896 -8.01 11.59 24.39
C GLU A 896 -8.17 11.21 25.87
N GLY A 897 -7.82 12.10 26.80
CA GLY A 897 -8.16 11.97 28.22
C GLY A 897 -6.95 12.16 29.12
N ARG A 898 -7.06 11.82 30.41
CA ARG A 898 -5.95 12.05 31.37
C ARG A 898 -5.25 10.75 31.68
N ASP A 899 -4.21 10.49 30.92
CA ASP A 899 -3.55 9.21 30.86
C ASP A 899 -2.44 9.09 31.88
N ARG A 900 -2.15 7.84 32.24
CA ARG A 900 -1.00 7.47 33.05
C ARG A 900 -0.15 6.49 32.28
N ILE A 901 0.97 6.99 31.77
CA ILE A 901 1.92 6.26 30.95
C ILE A 901 3.16 5.97 31.78
N SER A 902 3.54 4.70 31.85
CA SER A 902 4.82 4.23 32.38
C SER A 902 5.46 3.38 31.31
N ALA A 903 6.45 3.92 30.60
CA ALA A 903 7.04 3.25 29.44
C ALA A 903 7.87 2.03 29.89
N GLY A 904 8.92 2.24 30.70
CA GLY A 904 9.50 1.18 31.49
C GLY A 904 11.02 1.10 31.34
N ALA A 905 11.50 0.12 30.60
CA ALA A 905 12.92 -0.15 30.46
C ALA A 905 13.27 -0.52 29.02
N GLY A 906 14.02 0.35 28.38
CA GLY A 906 14.29 0.33 26.94
C GLY A 906 14.34 1.77 26.47
N ASP A 907 14.70 2.01 25.22
CA ASP A 907 14.66 3.34 24.65
C ASP A 907 13.22 3.55 24.12
N ASP A 908 12.37 4.18 24.94
CA ASP A 908 10.91 4.22 24.73
C ASP A 908 10.43 5.53 24.07
N GLU A 909 9.31 5.48 23.35
CA GLU A 909 8.59 6.66 22.84
C GLU A 909 7.18 6.75 23.43
N ALA A 910 6.81 7.91 23.98
CA ALA A 910 5.49 8.11 24.58
C ALA A 910 4.83 9.44 24.21
N PHE A 911 3.56 9.38 23.85
CA PHE A 911 2.71 10.52 23.52
C PHE A 911 1.53 10.58 24.50
N GLY A 912 1.39 11.66 25.25
CA GLY A 912 0.24 11.92 26.14
C GLY A 912 -1.04 12.08 25.34
N GLY A 913 -1.16 13.21 24.64
CA GLY A 913 -2.26 13.44 23.70
C GLY A 913 -3.03 14.71 24.05
N LEU A 914 -4.35 14.61 24.18
CA LEU A 914 -5.20 15.72 24.60
C LEU A 914 -5.51 15.60 26.08
N ASP A 915 -5.66 16.73 26.77
CA ASP A 915 -5.89 16.83 28.22
C ASP A 915 -4.59 16.58 29.01
N ASN A 916 -4.69 16.45 30.34
CA ASN A 916 -3.52 16.56 31.22
C ASN A 916 -2.98 15.20 31.63
N ASP A 917 -1.78 14.87 31.15
CA ASP A 917 -1.20 13.54 31.23
C ASP A 917 -0.10 13.39 32.29
N HIS A 918 0.19 12.13 32.61
CA HIS A 918 1.28 11.74 33.49
C HIS A 918 2.15 10.68 32.82
N ILE A 919 3.36 11.07 32.44
CA ILE A 919 4.32 10.23 31.72
C ILE A 919 5.56 9.98 32.59
N ASP A 920 5.95 8.72 32.76
CA ASP A 920 7.21 8.26 33.36
C ASP A 920 7.93 7.34 32.35
N GLY A 921 9.01 7.82 31.73
CA GLY A 921 9.79 7.05 30.73
C GLY A 921 10.50 5.86 31.36
N GLY A 922 11.11 6.05 32.52
CA GLY A 922 11.68 4.96 33.30
C GLY A 922 13.19 4.87 33.14
N SER A 923 13.70 3.94 32.32
CA SER A 923 15.14 3.82 32.09
C SER A 923 15.48 3.44 30.66
N GLY A 924 16.48 4.10 30.11
CA GLY A 924 16.75 4.11 28.68
C GLY A 924 16.82 5.57 28.24
N ASP A 925 17.19 5.81 26.99
CA ASP A 925 17.17 7.15 26.41
C ASP A 925 15.77 7.35 25.77
N ASP A 926 14.85 7.99 26.51
CA ASP A 926 13.42 8.03 26.15
C ASP A 926 13.01 9.32 25.40
N ASP A 927 12.07 9.23 24.45
CA ASP A 927 11.43 10.37 23.78
C ASP A 927 9.97 10.56 24.27
N LEU A 928 9.71 11.60 25.05
CA LEU A 928 8.44 11.82 25.75
C LEU A 928 7.77 13.14 25.35
N LEU A 929 6.57 13.05 24.80
CA LEU A 929 5.76 14.17 24.32
C LEU A 929 4.45 14.28 25.11
N GLY A 930 4.26 15.37 25.84
CA GLY A 930 3.01 15.67 26.55
C GLY A 930 1.85 15.93 25.60
N ASN A 931 2.11 16.70 24.54
CA ASN A 931 1.13 17.22 23.59
C ASN A 931 0.21 18.26 24.23
N GLU A 932 -1.08 18.30 23.90
CA GLU A 932 -1.99 19.36 24.32
C GLU A 932 -2.48 19.16 25.76
N GLY A 933 -1.98 19.93 26.74
CA GLY A 933 -2.41 19.78 28.12
C GLY A 933 -1.55 20.49 29.15
N ASP A 934 -1.91 20.39 30.44
CA ASP A 934 -0.92 20.68 31.51
C ASP A 934 -0.28 19.36 31.96
N ASP A 935 0.86 19.01 31.40
CA ASP A 935 1.44 17.67 31.54
C ASP A 935 2.46 17.54 32.67
N TRP A 936 2.57 16.32 33.16
CA TRP A 936 3.60 15.90 34.09
C TRP A 936 4.48 14.85 33.42
N ILE A 937 5.75 15.20 33.19
CA ILE A 937 6.67 14.36 32.41
C ILE A 937 7.91 14.09 33.25
N LYS A 938 8.28 12.82 33.39
CA LYS A 938 9.51 12.37 34.02
C LYS A 938 10.22 11.45 33.04
N GLY A 939 11.39 11.85 32.54
CA GLY A 939 12.26 11.01 31.70
C GLY A 939 12.67 9.76 32.48
N GLY A 940 13.65 9.90 33.36
CA GLY A 940 13.90 8.88 34.37
C GLY A 940 15.36 8.62 34.51
N ALA A 941 15.88 7.59 33.84
CA ALA A 941 17.28 7.24 33.89
C ALA A 941 17.83 6.97 32.49
N GLY A 942 18.35 8.02 31.86
CA GLY A 942 19.09 7.98 30.61
C GLY A 942 19.31 9.39 30.13
N ASN A 943 19.43 9.60 28.82
CA ASN A 943 19.43 10.93 28.22
C ASN A 943 18.10 11.12 27.49
N ASP A 944 17.18 11.80 28.15
CA ASP A 944 15.79 11.78 27.71
C ASP A 944 15.44 13.05 26.93
N HIS A 945 14.51 12.98 25.98
CA HIS A 945 13.87 14.13 25.34
C HIS A 945 12.47 14.35 25.93
N LEU A 946 12.23 15.54 26.48
CA LEU A 946 10.97 15.90 27.11
C LEU A 946 10.37 17.11 26.41
N THR A 947 9.28 16.90 25.70
CA THR A 947 8.49 17.95 25.06
C THR A 947 7.17 18.08 25.80
N GLY A 948 6.83 19.29 26.27
CA GLY A 948 5.50 19.60 26.79
C GLY A 948 4.51 19.69 25.62
N ASP A 949 4.16 20.91 25.23
CA ASP A 949 3.27 21.14 24.10
C ASP A 949 3.83 20.76 22.71
N ASN A 950 2.87 20.41 21.85
CA ASN A 950 3.01 20.44 20.40
C ASN A 950 3.44 21.84 19.93
N GLY A 951 4.66 21.93 19.41
CA GLY A 951 5.30 23.19 19.00
C GLY A 951 4.59 23.87 17.83
N ASN A 952 3.46 24.53 18.07
CA ASN A 952 2.64 25.15 17.03
C ASN A 952 3.44 26.20 16.23
N PRO A 953 3.75 25.96 14.94
CA PRO A 953 4.54 26.90 14.15
C PRO A 953 3.78 28.16 13.72
N PHE A 954 2.45 28.22 13.94
CA PHE A 954 1.56 29.31 13.50
C PHE A 954 0.72 29.95 14.62
N GLY A 955 0.79 29.42 15.84
CA GLY A 955 0.13 29.93 17.04
C GLY A 955 1.11 30.59 18.02
N GLY A 956 0.58 31.45 18.89
CA GLY A 956 1.26 31.63 20.18
C GLY A 956 1.05 30.38 21.03
N PRO A 957 1.85 30.17 22.09
CA PRO A 957 1.63 29.04 22.99
C PRO A 957 0.16 29.03 23.43
N LEU A 958 -0.40 27.83 23.55
CA LEU A 958 -1.65 27.65 24.25
C LEU A 958 -1.44 28.07 25.72
N ALA A 959 -2.52 28.08 26.49
CA ALA A 959 -2.48 28.59 27.87
C ALA A 959 -2.34 27.42 28.85
N ASP A 960 -1.34 26.59 28.59
CA ASP A 960 -0.94 25.36 29.27
C ASP A 960 0.32 25.60 30.12
N PHE A 961 0.66 24.59 30.91
CA PHE A 961 1.70 24.65 31.91
C PHE A 961 2.31 23.29 32.22
N ASP A 962 3.39 22.97 31.51
CA ASP A 962 4.03 21.66 31.61
C ASP A 962 5.08 21.59 32.72
N THR A 963 5.16 20.40 33.33
CA THR A 963 6.09 20.11 34.42
C THR A 963 7.00 18.93 34.11
N ALA A 964 8.27 19.21 33.79
CA ALA A 964 9.33 18.19 33.79
C ALA A 964 9.79 17.85 35.22
N VAL A 965 10.00 16.57 35.52
CA VAL A 965 10.29 16.09 36.88
C VAL A 965 11.59 15.31 36.96
N PHE A 966 12.40 15.67 37.96
CA PHE A 966 13.71 15.11 38.23
C PHE A 966 13.76 14.44 39.62
N SER A 967 14.38 13.28 39.70
CA SER A 967 14.39 12.40 40.88
C SER A 967 15.25 12.95 42.03
N GLY A 968 16.28 13.73 41.71
CA GLY A 968 17.30 14.26 42.60
C GLY A 968 16.98 15.65 43.18
N ARG A 969 17.95 16.23 43.90
CA ARG A 969 17.85 17.59 44.45
C ARG A 969 18.39 18.60 43.46
N PHE A 970 17.83 19.80 43.42
CA PHE A 970 18.24 20.86 42.47
C PHE A 970 19.75 21.14 42.43
N HIS A 971 20.45 21.03 43.57
CA HIS A 971 21.90 21.28 43.62
C HIS A 971 22.76 20.27 42.83
N ASN A 972 22.21 19.11 42.49
CA ASN A 972 22.92 18.07 41.77
C ASN A 972 22.86 18.25 40.25
N TYR A 973 22.06 19.20 39.76
CA TYR A 973 21.83 19.38 38.33
C TYR A 973 22.52 20.63 37.81
N THR A 974 23.03 20.52 36.58
CA THR A 974 23.46 21.66 35.78
C THR A 974 22.43 21.91 34.67
N ILE A 975 21.94 23.15 34.58
CA ILE A 975 20.95 23.57 33.58
C ILE A 975 21.62 24.52 32.59
N ARG A 976 21.47 24.24 31.29
CA ARG A 976 22.01 25.02 30.18
C ARG A 976 20.88 25.43 29.24
N HIS A 977 20.80 26.73 28.94
CA HIS A 977 19.94 27.24 27.86
C HIS A 977 20.69 27.18 26.53
N ASN A 978 20.06 26.62 25.52
CA ASN A 978 20.64 26.39 24.21
C ASN A 978 20.31 27.54 23.26
N ALA A 979 21.03 27.62 22.14
CA ALA A 979 20.84 28.69 21.17
C ALA A 979 19.58 28.48 20.31
N ASP A 980 19.13 27.24 20.19
CA ASP A 980 17.92 26.79 19.49
C ASP A 980 16.63 27.01 20.32
N GLY A 981 16.75 27.39 21.60
CA GLY A 981 15.61 27.60 22.49
C GLY A 981 15.37 26.46 23.48
N THR A 982 15.99 25.29 23.27
CA THR A 982 15.87 24.14 24.18
C THR A 982 16.65 24.35 25.48
N LEU A 983 16.35 23.54 26.48
CA LEU A 983 17.09 23.42 27.74
C LEU A 983 17.81 22.08 27.79
N THR A 984 19.05 22.04 28.28
CA THR A 984 19.71 20.79 28.68
C THR A 984 19.85 20.74 30.19
N VAL A 985 19.36 19.68 30.82
CA VAL A 985 19.41 19.44 32.27
C VAL A 985 20.24 18.19 32.53
N THR A 986 21.41 18.35 33.15
CA THR A 986 22.32 17.22 33.42
C THR A 986 22.36 16.90 34.89
N ASP A 987 22.06 15.66 35.29
CA ASP A 987 22.33 15.16 36.64
C ASP A 987 23.82 14.81 36.81
N GLU A 988 24.51 15.53 37.68
CA GLU A 988 25.95 15.32 37.91
C GLU A 988 26.24 14.13 38.86
N THR A 989 25.23 13.56 39.52
CA THR A 989 25.43 12.64 40.65
C THR A 989 24.47 11.47 40.76
N GLY A 990 23.31 11.53 40.12
CA GLY A 990 22.28 10.48 40.13
C GLY A 990 22.22 9.72 38.81
N LYS A 991 21.00 9.43 38.34
CA LYS A 991 20.73 8.50 37.24
C LYS A 991 19.96 9.13 36.07
N ASP A 992 19.33 10.27 36.29
CA ASP A 992 18.56 11.05 35.30
C ASP A 992 19.46 11.70 34.23
N GLY A 993 20.45 10.98 33.72
CA GLY A 993 21.55 11.41 32.84
C GLY A 993 21.57 12.88 32.36
N THR A 994 21.29 13.09 31.07
CA THR A 994 21.34 14.41 30.43
C THR A 994 20.15 14.62 29.52
N ASP A 995 19.16 15.35 30.04
CA ASP A 995 17.87 15.47 29.39
C ASP A 995 17.79 16.77 28.58
N THR A 996 17.05 16.72 27.48
CA THR A 996 16.72 17.87 26.64
C THR A 996 15.26 18.21 26.79
N LEU A 997 14.95 19.46 27.16
CA LEU A 997 13.59 19.94 27.40
C LEU A 997 13.20 20.96 26.33
N VAL A 998 11.98 20.80 25.81
CA VAL A 998 11.33 21.67 24.82
C VAL A 998 9.92 22.01 25.33
N ASN A 999 9.51 23.28 25.23
CA ASN A 999 8.17 23.74 25.68
C ASN A 999 7.80 23.28 27.11
N ILE A 1000 8.69 23.53 28.09
CA ILE A 1000 8.43 23.21 29.50
C ILE A 1000 8.47 24.48 30.34
N GLU A 1001 7.40 24.77 31.08
CA GLU A 1001 7.30 25.98 31.92
C GLU A 1001 7.86 25.75 33.33
N LYS A 1002 7.94 24.50 33.78
CA LYS A 1002 8.35 24.16 35.16
C LYS A 1002 9.21 22.92 35.27
N MET A 1003 10.28 23.03 36.04
CA MET A 1003 11.09 21.89 36.48
C MET A 1003 10.83 21.58 37.96
N GLN A 1004 10.46 20.34 38.27
CA GLN A 1004 10.20 19.84 39.62
C GLN A 1004 11.34 18.92 40.09
N PHE A 1005 12.06 19.33 41.14
CA PHE A 1005 13.09 18.52 41.80
C PHE A 1005 12.57 17.98 43.14
N SER A 1006 13.22 16.97 43.70
CA SER A 1006 12.82 16.37 44.99
C SER A 1006 12.76 17.33 46.18
N ASP A 1007 13.44 18.48 46.12
CA ASP A 1007 13.49 19.48 47.20
C ASP A 1007 12.86 20.84 46.87
N ARG A 1008 12.53 21.12 45.60
CA ARG A 1008 11.89 22.37 45.16
C ARG A 1008 11.41 22.32 43.70
N SER A 1009 10.57 23.28 43.32
CA SER A 1009 10.25 23.57 41.91
C SER A 1009 10.97 24.85 41.44
N VAL A 1010 11.22 24.93 40.14
CA VAL A 1010 11.83 26.07 39.44
C VAL A 1010 10.97 26.36 38.21
N LEU A 1011 10.56 27.61 38.03
CA LEU A 1011 9.91 28.04 36.80
C LEU A 1011 10.99 28.31 35.74
N VAL A 1012 10.74 27.87 34.52
CA VAL A 1012 11.53 28.24 33.34
C VAL A 1012 11.15 29.68 33.01
N ASP A 1013 12.09 30.59 33.21
CA ASP A 1013 11.85 32.03 33.13
C ASP A 1013 11.90 32.46 31.67
N ASP A 1014 10.78 32.33 30.97
CA ASP A 1014 10.68 32.76 29.58
C ASP A 1014 10.73 34.28 29.48
N GLY A 1015 11.44 34.78 28.48
CA GLY A 1015 11.32 36.17 28.04
C GLY A 1015 9.91 36.57 27.57
N LEU A 1016 8.91 35.69 27.72
CA LEU A 1016 7.49 35.93 27.46
C LEU A 1016 6.82 36.42 28.76
N ALA A 1017 6.56 37.72 28.80
CA ALA A 1017 5.77 38.31 29.87
C ALA A 1017 4.37 37.66 29.91
N PHE A 1018 4.12 36.80 30.91
CA PHE A 1018 2.79 36.38 31.37
C PHE A 1018 1.84 37.59 31.35
N LYS A 1019 1.01 37.70 30.31
CA LYS A 1019 -0.06 38.70 30.23
C LYS A 1019 -1.29 38.16 30.92
N GLY A 1020 -1.22 38.15 32.25
CA GLY A 1020 -2.37 38.36 33.12
C GLY A 1020 -3.58 37.45 32.92
N GLY A 1021 -3.41 36.16 33.19
CA GLY A 1021 -4.46 35.30 33.74
C GLY A 1021 -4.04 34.90 35.15
N THR A 1022 -4.91 35.04 36.14
CA THR A 1022 -4.65 34.53 37.49
C THR A 1022 -4.47 33.03 37.44
N ALA A 1023 -3.36 32.51 37.99
CA ALA A 1023 -3.12 31.09 38.22
C ALA A 1023 -4.41 30.38 38.69
N PRO A 1024 -4.85 29.29 38.03
CA PRO A 1024 -5.86 28.43 38.60
C PRO A 1024 -5.30 27.75 39.84
N ASP A 1025 -6.18 27.51 40.81
CA ASP A 1025 -5.85 26.94 42.11
C ASP A 1025 -5.16 25.58 41.95
N ALA A 1026 -4.05 25.41 42.67
CA ALA A 1026 -3.46 24.09 42.90
C ALA A 1026 -4.54 23.11 43.37
N VAL A 1027 -4.79 22.06 42.57
CA VAL A 1027 -5.64 20.94 42.96
C VAL A 1027 -4.94 20.23 44.11
N SER A 1028 -5.28 20.64 45.33
CA SER A 1028 -5.04 19.87 46.54
C SER A 1028 -5.93 18.64 46.47
N LEU A 1029 -5.35 17.48 46.17
CA LEU A 1029 -5.99 16.19 46.43
C LEU A 1029 -6.49 16.18 47.88
N ASP A 1030 -7.80 16.13 48.06
CA ASP A 1030 -8.43 15.97 49.37
C ASP A 1030 -8.11 14.56 49.89
N PRO A 1031 -7.44 14.39 51.05
CA PRO A 1031 -7.06 13.08 51.58
C PRO A 1031 -8.23 12.24 52.13
N ALA A 1032 -9.48 12.49 51.72
CA ALA A 1032 -10.69 11.99 52.37
C ALA A 1032 -11.47 10.93 51.57
N THR A 1033 -10.79 10.02 50.87
CA THR A 1033 -11.38 8.74 50.45
C THR A 1033 -10.39 7.59 50.59
N GLN A 1034 -10.06 7.25 51.85
CA GLN A 1034 -9.56 5.90 52.16
C GLN A 1034 -10.72 4.90 52.12
N ALA A 1035 -10.78 4.07 51.08
CA ALA A 1035 -11.44 2.76 51.12
C ALA A 1035 -10.37 1.67 50.92
N SER A 1036 -9.92 1.15 52.06
CA SER A 1036 -9.22 -0.11 52.33
C SER A 1036 -8.44 -0.79 51.20
N ALA A 1037 -7.10 -0.66 51.28
CA ALA A 1037 -6.17 -1.70 50.88
C ALA A 1037 -6.32 -2.93 51.80
N ALA A 1038 -6.98 -3.97 51.32
CA ALA A 1038 -6.94 -5.32 51.88
C ALA A 1038 -7.46 -6.34 50.86
N ASP A 1039 -6.73 -6.58 49.76
CA ASP A 1039 -6.61 -7.93 49.20
C ASP A 1039 -5.44 -8.03 48.20
N LEU A 1040 -4.22 -8.14 48.72
CA LEU A 1040 -3.10 -8.71 47.98
C LEU A 1040 -2.44 -9.73 48.90
N GLY A 1041 -2.81 -11.00 48.73
CA GLY A 1041 -2.22 -12.09 49.49
C GLY A 1041 -2.78 -13.48 49.16
N SER A 1042 -1.97 -14.25 48.41
CA SER A 1042 -2.08 -15.70 48.14
C SER A 1042 -3.20 -16.08 47.14
N VAL A 1043 -2.94 -16.91 46.13
CA VAL A 1043 -2.50 -18.31 46.26
C VAL A 1043 -1.68 -18.78 45.05
N VAL A 1044 -0.46 -19.24 45.32
CA VAL A 1044 0.23 -20.27 44.52
C VAL A 1044 -0.01 -21.64 45.17
N SER A 1045 -0.20 -22.65 44.32
CA SER A 1045 -0.15 -24.11 44.54
C SER A 1045 -1.37 -24.83 45.15
N GLY A 1046 -1.83 -25.89 44.46
CA GLY A 1046 -2.81 -26.84 44.99
C GLY A 1046 -3.30 -27.86 43.97
N SER A 1047 -2.58 -28.98 43.89
CA SER A 1047 -2.82 -30.18 43.10
C SER A 1047 -4.09 -30.99 43.45
N ASP A 1048 -4.59 -31.72 42.44
CA ASP A 1048 -5.18 -33.08 42.46
C ASP A 1048 -6.48 -33.32 43.26
N ASP A 1049 -7.57 -33.68 42.56
CA ASP A 1049 -8.25 -34.98 42.73
C ASP A 1049 -9.47 -35.05 41.79
N GLY A 1050 -9.54 -36.14 41.02
CA GLY A 1050 -10.53 -36.32 39.97
C GLY A 1050 -11.91 -36.77 40.41
N GLN A 1051 -12.84 -36.77 39.46
CA GLN A 1051 -13.79 -37.86 39.18
C GLN A 1051 -14.74 -37.47 38.03
N SER A 1052 -14.55 -38.12 36.88
CA SER A 1052 -15.66 -38.56 36.01
C SER A 1052 -16.55 -39.54 36.80
N PRO A 1053 -17.79 -39.95 36.36
CA PRO A 1053 -18.21 -40.07 34.96
C PRO A 1053 -19.74 -39.86 34.71
N HIS A 1054 -20.12 -40.02 33.44
CA HIS A 1054 -21.26 -40.83 32.92
C HIS A 1054 -22.32 -40.15 32.05
N ASP A 1055 -22.35 -40.70 30.83
CA ASP A 1055 -23.51 -41.21 30.09
C ASP A 1055 -24.34 -40.24 29.24
N ALA A 1056 -24.01 -40.30 27.94
CA ALA A 1056 -24.83 -40.88 26.87
C ALA A 1056 -26.24 -40.31 26.65
N VAL A 1057 -26.58 -40.03 25.39
CA VAL A 1057 -27.49 -40.88 24.58
C VAL A 1057 -27.79 -40.26 23.19
N SER A 1058 -27.58 -41.12 22.19
CA SER A 1058 -28.24 -41.29 20.87
C SER A 1058 -28.29 -40.17 19.82
N ASP A 1059 -27.55 -40.38 18.74
CA ASP A 1059 -27.92 -41.19 17.56
C ASP A 1059 -29.26 -40.85 16.87
N GLY A 1060 -29.17 -40.66 15.55
CA GLY A 1060 -30.31 -40.43 14.67
C GLY A 1060 -29.91 -40.12 13.24
N GLY A 1061 -29.17 -41.02 12.58
CA GLY A 1061 -28.89 -40.93 11.15
C GLY A 1061 -30.14 -41.04 10.26
N VAL A 1062 -29.96 -40.81 8.96
CA VAL A 1062 -29.99 -41.84 7.91
C VAL A 1062 -30.00 -41.17 6.53
N ALA A 1063 -29.05 -41.63 5.73
CA ALA A 1063 -28.81 -41.34 4.32
C ALA A 1063 -30.03 -41.57 3.40
N HIS A 1064 -30.02 -40.92 2.23
CA HIS A 1064 -30.35 -41.62 1.01
C HIS A 1064 -29.59 -41.08 -0.21
N ASP A 1065 -29.31 -42.03 -1.07
CA ASP A 1065 -28.27 -42.15 -2.07
C ASP A 1065 -28.82 -41.95 -3.50
N LEU A 1066 -27.90 -41.69 -4.43
CA LEU A 1066 -27.83 -42.22 -5.79
C LEU A 1066 -28.64 -41.51 -6.93
N SER A 1067 -27.92 -40.78 -7.79
CA SER A 1067 -27.44 -41.25 -9.12
C SER A 1067 -27.77 -40.43 -10.41
N HIS A 1068 -26.72 -40.33 -11.25
CA HIS A 1068 -26.66 -40.35 -12.74
C HIS A 1068 -26.34 -39.06 -13.56
N ALA A 1069 -25.09 -39.04 -14.06
CA ALA A 1069 -24.65 -39.16 -15.47
C ALA A 1069 -24.38 -37.90 -16.36
N ASP A 1070 -23.08 -37.71 -16.64
CA ASP A 1070 -22.36 -37.33 -17.89
C ASP A 1070 -23.01 -36.44 -18.97
N SER A 1071 -22.29 -35.37 -19.39
CA SER A 1071 -21.60 -35.32 -20.70
C SER A 1071 -20.83 -34.00 -21.01
N ASN A 1072 -19.52 -34.16 -21.23
CA ASN A 1072 -18.60 -33.55 -22.23
C ASN A 1072 -18.73 -32.06 -22.68
N PRO A 1073 -17.68 -31.22 -22.53
CA PRO A 1073 -17.60 -29.89 -23.15
C PRO A 1073 -17.03 -29.95 -24.58
N GLN A 1074 -17.39 -28.98 -25.42
CA GLN A 1074 -16.76 -28.70 -26.73
C GLN A 1074 -16.17 -27.27 -26.69
N PRO A 1075 -15.05 -27.01 -27.38
CA PRO A 1075 -14.27 -25.79 -27.20
C PRO A 1075 -14.82 -24.63 -28.05
N LEU A 1076 -14.85 -23.44 -27.47
CA LEU A 1076 -15.14 -22.17 -28.13
C LEU A 1076 -13.82 -21.51 -28.57
N SER A 1077 -13.84 -20.86 -29.73
CA SER A 1077 -12.71 -20.12 -30.31
C SER A 1077 -12.97 -18.62 -30.20
N PHE A 1078 -12.01 -17.85 -29.68
CA PHE A 1078 -12.15 -16.41 -29.43
C PHE A 1078 -11.18 -15.59 -30.28
N SER A 1079 -11.63 -14.44 -30.79
CA SER A 1079 -10.79 -13.46 -31.48
C SER A 1079 -10.45 -12.31 -30.54
N GLN A 1080 -9.16 -12.16 -30.23
CA GLN A 1080 -8.61 -11.17 -29.30
C GLN A 1080 -8.58 -9.76 -29.93
N GLY A 1081 -9.28 -8.82 -29.30
CA GLY A 1081 -9.03 -7.38 -29.41
C GLY A 1081 -7.89 -6.96 -28.47
N ASP A 1082 -7.23 -5.85 -28.78
CA ASP A 1082 -6.00 -5.37 -28.14
C ASP A 1082 -6.15 -5.25 -26.61
N VAL A 1083 -5.44 -6.12 -25.88
CA VAL A 1083 -5.36 -6.10 -24.42
C VAL A 1083 -4.20 -5.21 -23.99
N ILE A 1084 -4.48 -4.23 -23.15
CA ILE A 1084 -3.52 -3.28 -22.59
C ILE A 1084 -3.02 -3.81 -21.24
N LEU A 1085 -2.34 -4.97 -21.21
CA LEU A 1085 -1.68 -5.45 -19.98
C LEU A 1085 -0.56 -4.48 -19.56
N VAL A 1086 -0.58 -4.00 -18.30
CA VAL A 1086 0.35 -3.02 -17.71
C VAL A 1086 1.65 -3.69 -17.26
#